data_AF-A0A2C8Z327-F1
#
_entry.id   AF-A0A2C8Z327-F1
#
_cell.length_a   1.000
_cell.length_b   1.000
_cell.length_c   1.000
_cell.angle_alpha   90.00
_cell.angle_beta   90.00
_cell.angle_gamma   90.00
#
_symmetry.space_group_name_H-M   'P 1'
#
loop_
_entity.id
_entity.type
_entity.pdbx_description
1 polymer ?
#
loop_
_entity_poly.entity_id
_entity_poly.type
_entity_poly.pdbx_seq_one_letter_code
_entity_poly.pdbx_strand_id
1 'polypeptide(L)'
;MKLNRMLVGFAVAGLVSNAAAIEWVNQCASNGFTLIAESEHFEVCKKPKTDDGQANNVSIPTADAQGVLQSLEKVFSFYIDSLGWMLPFPKSPDKKLKSNIYVFDNSVMAALYGGQDYVKGLNGEYGPGMWIGVGSLKDYWGTSHEFAHGLQGVAGWMGNNSHSGWFAECHANWMAHQYNPNDAHCAEYLINYPFLYYGSTRDRYCNWQFFEHLKEEFGGGNKGAHEVNRIWMESIRDGEAGRMEQTPFTAMMMVYGWTLDSLNQQFGKFAMKNATLEYAPAKKTLYKKSWGDYEFATRRDASGWGDNYRRHTRVTMLNKMECAAGEECADRYISPSYWAPQRWGYNLVRIYPEKAGKVTVKFRGIVQDKPTVNGYTCFGDNTDYYMGKTYRWCNYAPDKLPDPASGWTVGLVAEGSDGTPRYSEMKHGTGFNLEIETKDSDKALWLAVTATPTEMQTILWDQFYYSIFRYPYMIEVENGAPEGYNKDFWKPANASGYKQHSNGGGLVSSKAKVDASVYVGPDAVVNGGTISGNARIEDFAVINGGTISGNATVRGRALVTAGTISDDAVLEEDAWLVSGTISGHAKVGAISIIVNTTVTDYAQVYGVMWAVNGKKLSGTAQLRGDLENNFTKELTKGVFYGMVDDGMLNNANYGANLTTPPTDATASIEDAEWYTVADDSTSVGPGDDSTTINPVLTGKRAMDSQKPRLYFDSKEQSLFVRVKKNGREYRYRVSGRLN
;
A
#
# COMPACT_ATOMS: atom_id res chain seq x y z
N MET A 1 -37.73 -23.80 20.90
CA MET A 1 -37.98 -25.25 20.74
C MET A 1 -36.65 -25.96 20.99
N LYS A 2 -36.50 -26.62 22.14
CA LYS A 2 -35.28 -27.36 22.51
C LYS A 2 -35.20 -28.64 21.66
N LEU A 3 -34.11 -28.87 20.95
CA LEU A 3 -33.79 -30.19 20.43
C LEU A 3 -32.44 -30.65 21.00
N ASN A 4 -32.52 -31.70 21.82
CA ASN A 4 -31.42 -32.54 22.27
C ASN A 4 -30.63 -33.07 21.06
N ARG A 5 -29.29 -33.00 21.11
CA ARG A 5 -28.43 -33.95 20.40
C ARG A 5 -27.66 -34.76 21.44
N MET A 6 -27.98 -36.05 21.48
CA MET A 6 -27.28 -37.10 22.20
C MET A 6 -25.79 -37.09 21.84
N LEU A 7 -24.94 -37.10 22.86
CA LEU A 7 -23.58 -37.61 22.75
C LEU A 7 -23.66 -39.10 22.42
N VAL A 8 -23.17 -39.48 21.23
CA VAL A 8 -22.74 -40.85 20.96
C VAL A 8 -21.21 -40.80 20.92
N GLY A 9 -20.59 -41.32 21.98
CA GLY A 9 -19.15 -41.52 22.03
C GLY A 9 -18.76 -42.64 21.08
N PHE A 10 -18.12 -42.29 19.98
CA PHE A 10 -17.31 -43.24 19.22
C PHE A 10 -15.89 -43.18 19.76
N ALA A 11 -15.49 -44.23 20.49
CA ALA A 11 -14.09 -44.54 20.71
C ALA A 11 -13.48 -44.91 19.36
N VAL A 12 -12.72 -43.99 18.76
CA VAL A 12 -11.90 -44.28 17.59
C VAL A 12 -10.64 -44.97 18.11
N ALA A 13 -10.64 -46.31 18.02
CA ALA A 13 -9.42 -47.10 18.09
C ALA A 13 -8.48 -46.62 16.98
N GLY A 14 -7.23 -46.34 17.34
CA GLY A 14 -6.22 -45.78 16.45
C GLY A 14 -5.99 -46.65 15.21
N LEU A 15 -6.44 -46.15 14.07
CA LEU A 15 -5.84 -46.47 12.78
C LEU A 15 -4.61 -45.57 12.66
N VAL A 16 -3.46 -46.08 13.10
CA VAL A 16 -2.17 -45.55 12.67
C VAL A 16 -2.10 -45.85 11.19
N SER A 17 -2.41 -44.87 10.34
CA SER A 17 -2.07 -44.95 8.93
C SER A 17 -0.55 -44.99 8.85
N ASN A 18 0.02 -46.13 8.53
CA ASN A 18 1.39 -46.21 8.04
C ASN A 18 1.42 -45.47 6.70
N ALA A 19 1.63 -44.15 6.74
CA ALA A 19 2.10 -43.44 5.57
C ALA A 19 3.41 -44.11 5.16
N ALA A 20 3.48 -44.64 3.94
CA ALA A 20 4.72 -45.20 3.42
C ALA A 20 5.82 -44.12 3.54
N ALA A 21 6.99 -44.49 4.05
CA ALA A 21 8.11 -43.57 4.14
C ALA A 21 8.44 -43.03 2.74
N ILE A 22 8.54 -41.71 2.63
CA ILE A 22 8.91 -41.04 1.38
C ILE A 22 10.38 -41.33 1.08
N GLU A 23 10.69 -41.81 -0.13
CA GLU A 23 12.05 -41.94 -0.61
C GLU A 23 12.56 -40.60 -1.17
N TRP A 24 13.62 -40.07 -0.58
CA TRP A 24 14.31 -38.87 -1.06
C TRP A 24 15.38 -39.22 -2.10
N VAL A 25 15.12 -38.85 -3.35
CA VAL A 25 15.90 -39.20 -4.53
C VAL A 25 16.99 -38.16 -4.77
N ASN A 26 18.24 -38.61 -4.73
CA ASN A 26 19.40 -37.80 -5.09
C ASN A 26 19.34 -37.36 -6.57
N GLN A 27 19.79 -36.16 -6.83
CA GLN A 27 19.84 -35.50 -8.13
C GLN A 27 21.28 -35.26 -8.56
N CYS A 28 22.14 -34.81 -7.65
CA CYS A 28 23.42 -34.17 -7.93
C CYS A 28 24.35 -34.99 -8.83
N ALA A 29 24.94 -36.06 -8.28
CA ALA A 29 25.90 -36.91 -8.98
C ALA A 29 25.25 -37.62 -10.18
N SER A 30 23.95 -37.94 -10.10
CA SER A 30 23.22 -38.59 -11.20
C SER A 30 23.10 -37.71 -12.46
N ASN A 31 23.27 -36.40 -12.33
CA ASN A 31 23.29 -35.45 -13.43
C ASN A 31 24.71 -35.03 -13.85
N GLY A 32 25.74 -35.78 -13.41
CA GLY A 32 27.14 -35.50 -13.75
C GLY A 32 27.71 -34.27 -13.04
N PHE A 33 27.08 -33.81 -11.95
CA PHE A 33 27.57 -32.71 -11.12
C PHE A 33 28.50 -33.24 -10.02
N THR A 34 29.32 -32.35 -9.46
CA THR A 34 30.15 -32.69 -8.30
C THR A 34 29.34 -32.50 -7.03
N LEU A 35 29.05 -33.59 -6.32
CA LEU A 35 28.48 -33.55 -4.98
C LEU A 35 29.54 -33.07 -3.98
N ILE A 36 29.21 -32.04 -3.21
CA ILE A 36 30.10 -31.48 -2.17
C ILE A 36 29.71 -32.02 -0.78
N ALA A 37 28.42 -32.00 -0.48
CA ALA A 37 27.84 -32.51 0.75
C ALA A 37 26.35 -32.84 0.54
N GLU A 38 25.78 -33.72 1.35
CA GLU A 38 24.35 -34.00 1.35
C GLU A 38 23.80 -34.17 2.77
N SER A 39 22.48 -34.06 2.88
CA SER A 39 21.66 -34.30 4.08
C SER A 39 20.44 -35.14 3.69
N GLU A 40 19.40 -35.23 4.52
CA GLU A 40 18.22 -36.04 4.22
C GLU A 40 17.43 -35.46 3.05
N HIS A 41 17.22 -34.14 3.04
CA HIS A 41 16.37 -33.43 2.10
C HIS A 41 17.14 -32.63 1.06
N PHE A 42 18.45 -32.42 1.23
CA PHE A 42 19.23 -31.50 0.41
C PHE A 42 20.58 -32.05 -0.06
N GLU A 43 21.06 -31.55 -1.23
CA GLU A 43 22.40 -31.79 -1.77
C GLU A 43 23.09 -30.46 -2.13
N VAL A 44 24.32 -30.24 -1.65
CA VAL A 44 25.18 -29.13 -2.13
C VAL A 44 25.96 -29.60 -3.35
N CYS A 45 25.74 -28.93 -4.47
CA CYS A 45 26.18 -29.34 -5.79
C CYS A 45 27.00 -28.27 -6.50
N LYS A 46 28.04 -28.70 -7.19
CA LYS A 46 28.72 -27.89 -8.19
C LYS A 46 28.43 -28.40 -9.59
N LYS A 47 27.67 -27.61 -10.35
CA LYS A 47 27.52 -27.82 -11.80
C LYS A 47 28.90 -27.67 -12.46
N PRO A 48 29.21 -28.40 -13.55
CA PRO A 48 30.49 -28.24 -14.26
C PRO A 48 30.61 -26.86 -14.93
N LYS A 49 29.47 -26.27 -15.28
CA LYS A 49 29.37 -24.95 -15.87
C LYS A 49 28.32 -24.11 -15.15
N THR A 50 28.49 -22.81 -15.22
CA THR A 50 27.49 -21.79 -14.87
C THR A 50 26.36 -21.81 -15.92
N ASP A 51 25.22 -21.20 -15.60
CA ASP A 51 24.05 -21.24 -16.50
C ASP A 51 24.28 -20.43 -17.80
N ASP A 52 25.25 -19.50 -17.82
CA ASP A 52 25.76 -18.82 -19.03
C ASP A 52 26.86 -19.60 -19.78
N GLY A 53 27.22 -20.80 -19.31
CA GLY A 53 28.11 -21.74 -19.99
C GLY A 53 29.59 -21.64 -19.66
N GLN A 54 30.00 -20.74 -18.75
CA GLN A 54 31.38 -20.64 -18.26
C GLN A 54 31.74 -21.81 -17.34
N ALA A 55 33.03 -22.13 -17.20
CA ALA A 55 33.48 -23.18 -16.29
C ALA A 55 33.25 -22.78 -14.83
N ASN A 56 32.57 -23.62 -14.06
CA ASN A 56 32.35 -23.36 -12.64
C ASN A 56 33.48 -23.99 -11.81
N ASN A 57 34.49 -23.16 -11.50
CA ASN A 57 35.69 -23.58 -10.76
C ASN A 57 35.57 -23.38 -9.24
N VAL A 58 34.36 -23.14 -8.73
CA VAL A 58 34.17 -22.83 -7.32
C VAL A 58 34.64 -23.96 -6.40
N SER A 59 35.16 -23.57 -5.24
CA SER A 59 35.53 -24.44 -4.13
C SER A 59 35.02 -23.82 -2.84
N ILE A 60 34.43 -24.63 -1.95
CA ILE A 60 33.92 -24.17 -0.66
C ILE A 60 34.45 -25.03 0.48
N PRO A 61 34.63 -24.45 1.68
CA PRO A 61 34.93 -25.25 2.86
C PRO A 61 33.81 -26.24 3.15
N THR A 62 34.17 -27.48 3.51
CA THR A 62 33.19 -28.50 3.93
C THR A 62 32.32 -28.02 5.09
N ALA A 63 32.88 -27.23 6.01
CA ALA A 63 32.14 -26.65 7.13
C ALA A 63 31.01 -25.71 6.67
N ASP A 64 31.22 -24.93 5.61
CA ASP A 64 30.22 -24.02 5.08
C ASP A 64 29.10 -24.80 4.38
N ALA A 65 29.45 -25.83 3.61
CA ALA A 65 28.49 -26.76 2.99
C ALA A 65 27.64 -27.49 4.05
N GLN A 66 28.25 -27.96 5.14
CA GLN A 66 27.55 -28.60 6.24
C GLN A 66 26.68 -27.63 7.02
N GLY A 67 27.16 -26.39 7.24
CA GLY A 67 26.41 -25.35 7.94
C GLY A 67 25.11 -24.97 7.23
N VAL A 68 25.14 -24.79 5.91
CA VAL A 68 23.93 -24.48 5.14
C VAL A 68 22.94 -25.65 5.14
N LEU A 69 23.42 -26.89 5.00
CA LEU A 69 22.56 -28.09 5.07
C LEU A 69 21.87 -28.20 6.44
N GLN A 70 22.61 -28.03 7.54
CA GLN A 70 22.04 -28.06 8.89
C GLN A 70 20.99 -26.97 9.12
N SER A 71 21.18 -25.78 8.53
CA SER A 71 20.18 -24.71 8.60
C SER A 71 18.94 -25.07 7.78
N LEU A 72 19.12 -25.50 6.54
CA LEU A 72 18.03 -25.83 5.62
C LEU A 72 17.20 -27.03 6.08
N GLU A 73 17.80 -28.02 6.75
CA GLU A 73 17.02 -29.12 7.35
C GLU A 73 16.06 -28.62 8.44
N LYS A 74 16.47 -27.63 9.24
CA LYS A 74 15.57 -27.00 10.22
C LYS A 74 14.48 -26.16 9.54
N VAL A 75 14.84 -25.44 8.47
CA VAL A 75 13.87 -24.70 7.65
C VAL A 75 12.88 -25.66 7.02
N PHE A 76 13.33 -26.80 6.50
CA PHE A 76 12.48 -27.84 5.92
C PHE A 76 11.48 -28.36 6.93
N SER A 77 11.93 -28.82 8.11
CA SER A 77 11.02 -29.28 9.16
C SER A 77 10.05 -28.19 9.61
N PHE A 78 10.48 -26.93 9.60
CA PHE A 78 9.58 -25.84 9.92
C PHE A 78 8.53 -25.60 8.82
N TYR A 79 8.93 -25.42 7.56
CA TYR A 79 8.01 -25.13 6.45
C TYR A 79 7.09 -26.31 6.13
N ILE A 80 7.65 -27.52 6.03
CA ILE A 80 6.90 -28.71 5.62
C ILE A 80 6.13 -29.27 6.81
N ASP A 81 6.79 -29.59 7.92
CA ASP A 81 6.13 -30.29 9.03
C ASP A 81 5.31 -29.35 9.92
N SER A 82 5.84 -28.15 10.21
CA SER A 82 5.20 -27.22 11.15
C SER A 82 4.17 -26.32 10.48
N LEU A 83 4.49 -25.71 9.33
CA LEU A 83 3.58 -24.86 8.57
C LEU A 83 2.71 -25.64 7.58
N GLY A 84 2.92 -26.96 7.47
CA GLY A 84 2.13 -27.84 6.63
C GLY A 84 2.22 -27.52 5.14
N TRP A 85 3.37 -27.03 4.67
CA TRP A 85 3.57 -26.84 3.24
C TRP A 85 3.60 -28.21 2.54
N MET A 86 2.72 -28.39 1.55
CA MET A 86 2.63 -29.61 0.78
C MET A 86 3.64 -29.56 -0.36
N LEU A 87 4.56 -30.53 -0.40
CA LEU A 87 5.44 -30.74 -1.55
C LEU A 87 4.63 -31.35 -2.70
N PRO A 88 4.29 -30.58 -3.75
CA PRO A 88 3.42 -31.07 -4.80
C PRO A 88 4.19 -32.03 -5.72
N PHE A 89 4.02 -33.33 -5.51
CA PHE A 89 4.43 -34.40 -6.42
C PHE A 89 3.34 -35.47 -6.53
N PRO A 90 2.12 -35.12 -6.96
CA PRO A 90 1.03 -36.09 -7.06
C PRO A 90 1.33 -37.27 -7.98
N LYS A 91 2.19 -37.12 -8.99
CA LYS A 91 2.58 -38.22 -9.89
C LYS A 91 3.66 -39.13 -9.28
N SER A 92 4.30 -38.71 -8.19
CA SER A 92 5.30 -39.49 -7.46
C SER A 92 4.98 -39.49 -5.96
N PRO A 93 3.93 -40.23 -5.52
CA PRO A 93 3.44 -40.13 -4.15
C PRO A 93 4.44 -40.60 -3.09
N ASP A 94 5.22 -41.65 -3.40
CA ASP A 94 6.19 -42.32 -2.54
C ASP A 94 7.63 -41.82 -2.70
N LYS A 95 7.90 -40.92 -3.65
CA LYS A 95 9.24 -40.38 -3.93
C LYS A 95 9.24 -38.87 -4.01
N LYS A 96 10.31 -38.23 -3.54
CA LYS A 96 10.53 -36.78 -3.69
C LYS A 96 11.99 -36.54 -4.05
N LEU A 97 12.26 -35.50 -4.83
CA LEU A 97 13.65 -35.12 -5.15
C LEU A 97 14.24 -34.36 -3.98
N LYS A 98 15.48 -34.67 -3.59
CA LYS A 98 16.24 -33.81 -2.68
C LYS A 98 16.47 -32.45 -3.31
N SER A 99 16.34 -31.37 -2.56
CA SER A 99 16.59 -30.02 -3.08
C SER A 99 18.08 -29.75 -3.29
N ASN A 100 18.43 -29.30 -4.49
CA ASN A 100 19.81 -28.95 -4.81
C ASN A 100 20.14 -27.52 -4.38
N ILE A 101 21.33 -27.34 -3.80
CA ILE A 101 22.00 -26.06 -3.61
C ILE A 101 23.17 -25.99 -4.58
N TYR A 102 22.97 -25.31 -5.69
CA TYR A 102 24.01 -25.05 -6.68
C TYR A 102 24.90 -23.91 -6.21
N VAL A 103 26.20 -24.17 -6.07
CA VAL A 103 27.16 -23.17 -5.61
C VAL A 103 27.95 -22.56 -6.76
N PHE A 104 28.16 -21.24 -6.68
CA PHE A 104 28.88 -20.44 -7.67
C PHE A 104 29.81 -19.44 -7.00
N ASP A 105 30.91 -19.12 -7.66
CA ASP A 105 31.79 -18.04 -7.20
C ASP A 105 31.03 -16.71 -7.18
N ASN A 106 31.30 -15.86 -6.19
CA ASN A 106 30.62 -14.57 -6.02
C ASN A 106 30.81 -13.64 -7.23
N SER A 107 31.92 -13.78 -7.97
CA SER A 107 32.19 -13.01 -9.19
C SER A 107 31.30 -13.40 -10.37
N VAL A 108 30.74 -14.62 -10.35
CA VAL A 108 29.79 -15.12 -11.35
C VAL A 108 28.37 -14.78 -10.91
N MET A 109 28.06 -15.02 -9.64
CA MET A 109 26.73 -14.79 -9.08
C MET A 109 26.88 -14.41 -7.61
N ALA A 110 26.75 -13.12 -7.32
CA ALA A 110 26.72 -12.61 -5.95
C ALA A 110 25.34 -12.75 -5.29
N ALA A 111 24.30 -13.05 -6.08
CA ALA A 111 22.92 -13.13 -5.65
C ALA A 111 22.54 -14.52 -5.10
N LEU A 112 21.44 -14.53 -4.35
CA LEU A 112 20.70 -15.71 -3.95
C LEU A 112 19.49 -15.85 -4.88
N TYR A 113 19.21 -17.06 -5.34
CA TYR A 113 18.04 -17.34 -6.16
C TYR A 113 17.47 -18.73 -5.86
N GLY A 114 16.16 -18.81 -5.69
CA GLY A 114 15.40 -20.02 -5.47
C GLY A 114 14.35 -20.23 -6.53
N GLY A 115 14.00 -21.50 -6.78
CA GLY A 115 12.94 -21.82 -7.74
C GLY A 115 12.82 -23.30 -8.01
N GLN A 116 12.04 -23.65 -9.03
CA GLN A 116 11.90 -25.02 -9.47
C GLN A 116 13.18 -25.48 -10.20
N ASP A 117 13.70 -26.66 -9.83
CA ASP A 117 14.89 -27.26 -10.42
C ASP A 117 14.52 -28.24 -11.55
N TYR A 118 14.67 -27.79 -12.79
CA TYR A 118 14.35 -28.57 -13.98
C TYR A 118 15.38 -29.64 -14.35
N VAL A 119 16.46 -29.82 -13.57
CA VAL A 119 17.54 -30.75 -13.92
C VAL A 119 17.08 -32.21 -13.93
N LYS A 120 16.23 -32.62 -13.00
CA LYS A 120 15.69 -33.99 -12.94
C LYS A 120 14.19 -33.96 -12.68
N GLY A 121 13.44 -34.69 -13.51
CA GLY A 121 12.01 -34.88 -13.33
C GLY A 121 11.69 -36.27 -12.78
N LEU A 122 10.79 -36.36 -11.80
CA LEU A 122 10.12 -37.60 -11.41
C LEU A 122 8.71 -37.60 -12.00
N ASN A 123 8.45 -38.48 -12.98
CA ASN A 123 7.17 -38.54 -13.69
C ASN A 123 6.70 -37.19 -14.26
N GLY A 124 7.65 -36.34 -14.68
CA GLY A 124 7.39 -35.00 -15.22
C GLY A 124 7.12 -33.93 -14.15
N GLU A 125 7.50 -34.18 -12.90
CA GLU A 125 7.47 -33.21 -11.79
C GLU A 125 8.88 -32.92 -11.30
N TYR A 126 9.14 -31.67 -10.91
CA TYR A 126 10.48 -31.16 -10.61
C TYR A 126 10.57 -30.62 -9.17
N GLY A 127 11.75 -30.73 -8.56
CA GLY A 127 11.98 -30.38 -7.15
C GLY A 127 12.28 -28.92 -6.91
N PRO A 128 12.34 -28.49 -5.64
CA PRO A 128 12.85 -27.17 -5.27
C PRO A 128 14.37 -27.14 -5.46
N GLY A 129 14.91 -26.02 -5.92
CA GLY A 129 16.35 -25.78 -6.04
C GLY A 129 16.73 -24.37 -5.63
N MET A 130 18.01 -24.20 -5.31
CA MET A 130 18.63 -22.93 -4.95
C MET A 130 19.96 -22.76 -5.69
N TRP A 131 20.25 -21.53 -6.07
CA TRP A 131 21.48 -21.09 -6.74
C TRP A 131 22.10 -20.02 -5.84
N ILE A 132 23.28 -20.32 -5.29
CA ILE A 132 23.87 -19.55 -4.20
C ILE A 132 25.31 -19.16 -4.53
N GLY A 133 25.58 -17.86 -4.51
CA GLY A 133 26.94 -17.33 -4.41
C GLY A 133 27.59 -17.77 -3.09
N VAL A 134 28.83 -18.26 -3.11
CA VAL A 134 29.49 -18.84 -1.93
C VAL A 134 29.56 -17.92 -0.71
N GLY A 135 29.60 -16.59 -0.91
CA GLY A 135 29.55 -15.59 0.16
C GLY A 135 28.24 -15.60 0.95
N SER A 136 27.16 -16.11 0.35
CA SER A 136 25.81 -16.11 0.91
C SER A 136 25.42 -17.46 1.54
N LEU A 137 26.30 -18.46 1.55
CA LEU A 137 26.04 -19.76 2.20
C LEU A 137 25.80 -19.66 3.72
N LYS A 138 26.24 -18.55 4.33
CA LYS A 138 26.04 -18.26 5.77
C LYS A 138 24.87 -17.32 6.04
N ASP A 139 24.21 -16.85 4.99
CA ASP A 139 22.99 -16.07 5.12
C ASP A 139 21.81 -17.01 5.33
N TYR A 140 21.61 -17.42 6.58
CA TYR A 140 20.53 -18.35 6.93
C TYR A 140 19.13 -17.75 6.79
N TRP A 141 19.02 -16.42 6.80
CA TRP A 141 17.76 -15.74 6.49
C TRP A 141 17.49 -15.83 4.99
N GLY A 142 18.46 -15.43 4.17
CA GLY A 142 18.38 -15.49 2.70
C GLY A 142 18.17 -16.91 2.18
N THR A 143 18.89 -17.90 2.70
CA THR A 143 18.67 -19.31 2.28
C THR A 143 17.29 -19.87 2.67
N SER A 144 16.71 -19.39 3.78
CA SER A 144 15.32 -19.74 4.13
C SER A 144 14.29 -19.06 3.22
N HIS A 145 14.60 -17.86 2.71
CA HIS A 145 13.82 -17.15 1.71
C HIS A 145 13.88 -17.87 0.35
N GLU A 146 15.08 -18.21 -0.13
CA GLU A 146 15.23 -18.91 -1.41
C GLU A 146 14.61 -20.31 -1.39
N PHE A 147 14.65 -21.00 -0.25
CA PHE A 147 13.94 -22.28 -0.17
C PHE A 147 12.42 -22.11 -0.31
N ALA A 148 11.85 -21.00 0.22
CA ALA A 148 10.43 -20.68 0.01
C ALA A 148 10.13 -20.43 -1.49
N HIS A 149 11.03 -19.78 -2.22
CA HIS A 149 10.93 -19.67 -3.68
C HIS A 149 10.99 -21.03 -4.39
N GLY A 150 11.87 -21.92 -3.94
CA GLY A 150 11.90 -23.29 -4.41
C GLY A 150 10.53 -23.96 -4.31
N LEU A 151 9.91 -23.86 -3.14
CA LEU A 151 8.58 -24.39 -2.87
C LEU A 151 7.48 -23.74 -3.72
N GLN A 152 7.49 -22.42 -3.87
CA GLN A 152 6.56 -21.67 -4.74
C GLN A 152 6.70 -22.07 -6.21
N GLY A 153 7.94 -22.34 -6.66
CA GLY A 153 8.22 -22.81 -8.00
C GLY A 153 7.58 -24.18 -8.27
N VAL A 154 7.71 -25.13 -7.33
CA VAL A 154 7.02 -26.42 -7.46
C VAL A 154 5.49 -26.25 -7.40
N ALA A 155 4.99 -25.25 -6.67
CA ALA A 155 3.57 -24.89 -6.63
C ALA A 155 3.07 -24.14 -7.89
N GLY A 156 3.93 -23.83 -8.86
CA GLY A 156 3.53 -23.26 -10.15
C GLY A 156 3.48 -21.73 -10.22
N TRP A 157 4.11 -21.03 -9.26
CA TRP A 157 4.34 -19.58 -9.27
C TRP A 157 3.08 -18.69 -9.30
N MET A 158 1.96 -19.12 -8.71
CA MET A 158 0.73 -18.31 -8.59
C MET A 158 0.34 -17.64 -9.91
N GLY A 159 0.15 -18.45 -10.95
CA GLY A 159 -0.22 -17.97 -12.29
C GLY A 159 0.95 -17.60 -13.21
N ASN A 160 2.13 -17.26 -12.67
CA ASN A 160 3.31 -16.81 -13.42
C ASN A 160 2.98 -15.79 -14.53
N ASN A 161 2.42 -14.65 -14.15
CA ASN A 161 2.00 -13.60 -15.07
C ASN A 161 2.38 -12.20 -14.53
N SER A 162 2.15 -11.17 -15.35
CA SER A 162 2.47 -9.76 -15.04
C SER A 162 1.79 -9.18 -13.79
N HIS A 163 0.84 -9.88 -13.16
CA HIS A 163 0.14 -9.41 -11.95
C HIS A 163 0.65 -10.06 -10.65
N SER A 164 1.40 -11.16 -10.72
CA SER A 164 1.54 -12.05 -9.57
C SER A 164 2.93 -12.21 -8.97
N GLY A 165 4.03 -12.06 -9.70
CA GLY A 165 5.33 -12.45 -9.11
C GLY A 165 5.80 -11.57 -7.93
N TRP A 166 5.29 -10.35 -7.73
CA TRP A 166 5.73 -9.50 -6.60
C TRP A 166 5.28 -10.11 -5.27
N PHE A 167 4.21 -10.89 -5.37
CA PHE A 167 3.63 -11.66 -4.31
C PHE A 167 4.52 -12.85 -3.90
N ALA A 168 5.32 -13.40 -4.82
CA ALA A 168 6.25 -14.48 -4.53
C ALA A 168 7.33 -14.02 -3.54
N GLU A 169 7.98 -12.88 -3.83
CA GLU A 169 8.97 -12.25 -2.95
C GLU A 169 8.36 -11.81 -1.61
N CYS A 170 7.16 -11.21 -1.65
CA CYS A 170 6.42 -10.86 -0.44
C CYS A 170 6.22 -12.08 0.47
N HIS A 171 5.77 -13.19 -0.11
CA HIS A 171 5.52 -14.41 0.63
C HIS A 171 6.80 -15.11 1.08
N ALA A 172 7.86 -15.10 0.27
CA ALA A 172 9.15 -15.68 0.66
C ALA A 172 9.77 -14.92 1.85
N ASN A 173 9.71 -13.58 1.84
CA ASN A 173 10.11 -12.74 2.98
C ASN A 173 9.27 -13.06 4.22
N TRP A 174 7.96 -13.31 4.04
CA TRP A 174 7.06 -13.68 5.13
C TRP A 174 7.39 -15.06 5.72
N MET A 175 7.67 -16.05 4.88
CA MET A 175 8.08 -17.40 5.30
C MET A 175 9.41 -17.35 6.06
N ALA A 176 10.40 -16.61 5.56
CA ALA A 176 11.66 -16.37 6.25
C ALA A 176 11.45 -15.65 7.58
N HIS A 177 10.52 -14.70 7.65
CA HIS A 177 10.10 -14.06 8.91
C HIS A 177 9.40 -15.02 9.88
N GLN A 178 8.66 -16.02 9.40
CA GLN A 178 8.06 -17.04 10.28
C GLN A 178 9.13 -17.88 10.95
N TYR A 179 10.16 -18.27 10.21
CA TYR A 179 11.29 -19.06 10.72
C TYR A 179 12.24 -18.21 11.59
N ASN A 180 12.44 -16.94 11.21
CA ASN A 180 13.27 -15.97 11.91
C ASN A 180 12.39 -14.88 12.57
N PRO A 181 11.62 -15.19 13.63
CA PRO A 181 10.54 -14.34 14.11
C PRO A 181 10.96 -13.01 14.73
N ASN A 182 12.26 -12.81 14.97
CA ASN A 182 12.84 -11.64 15.60
C ASN A 182 13.40 -10.61 14.60
N ASP A 183 13.24 -10.85 13.30
CA ASP A 183 13.72 -9.95 12.24
C ASP A 183 12.54 -9.48 11.38
N ALA A 184 12.20 -8.19 11.45
CA ALA A 184 11.14 -7.60 10.64
C ALA A 184 11.57 -7.23 9.21
N HIS A 185 12.84 -7.41 8.86
CA HIS A 185 13.38 -7.13 7.54
C HIS A 185 12.92 -5.74 7.00
N CYS A 186 12.69 -5.62 5.70
CA CYS A 186 12.27 -4.38 5.03
C CYS A 186 10.79 -3.99 5.26
N ALA A 187 10.06 -4.63 6.18
CA ALA A 187 8.63 -4.42 6.41
C ALA A 187 8.22 -2.99 6.79
N GLU A 188 9.18 -2.11 7.09
CA GLU A 188 8.87 -0.70 7.28
C GLU A 188 8.33 -0.03 6.00
N TYR A 189 8.63 -0.58 4.81
CA TYR A 189 8.31 0.07 3.54
C TYR A 189 6.80 0.23 3.30
N LEU A 190 6.00 -0.78 3.64
CA LEU A 190 4.54 -0.69 3.48
C LEU A 190 3.95 0.43 4.35
N ILE A 191 4.38 0.54 5.61
CA ILE A 191 3.81 1.55 6.49
C ILE A 191 4.25 2.96 6.14
N ASN A 192 5.35 3.12 5.39
CA ASN A 192 5.81 4.41 4.87
C ASN A 192 4.99 4.87 3.67
N TYR A 193 4.40 3.99 2.86
CA TYR A 193 3.57 4.36 1.71
C TYR A 193 2.24 3.61 1.70
N PRO A 194 1.48 3.62 2.82
CA PRO A 194 0.36 2.70 3.02
C PRO A 194 -0.80 2.97 2.06
N PHE A 195 -0.86 4.18 1.49
CA PHE A 195 -1.93 4.64 0.61
C PHE A 195 -1.71 4.27 -0.86
N LEU A 196 -0.51 3.85 -1.25
CA LEU A 196 -0.32 3.23 -2.56
C LEU A 196 -0.99 1.86 -2.60
N TYR A 197 -1.28 1.35 -3.79
CA TYR A 197 -1.94 0.06 -3.91
C TYR A 197 -1.09 -1.05 -3.27
N TYR A 198 -1.72 -2.00 -2.58
CA TYR A 198 -0.98 -3.12 -1.99
C TYR A 198 -0.26 -3.92 -3.09
N GLY A 199 1.07 -3.96 -3.03
CA GLY A 199 1.93 -4.51 -4.09
C GLY A 199 2.61 -3.45 -4.96
N SER A 200 2.62 -2.18 -4.54
CA SER A 200 3.23 -1.09 -5.32
C SER A 200 4.74 -1.21 -5.44
N THR A 201 5.35 -0.46 -6.36
CA THR A 201 6.81 -0.41 -6.50
C THR A 201 7.52 0.03 -5.20
N ARG A 202 6.81 0.68 -4.26
CA ARG A 202 7.35 1.14 -2.98
C ARG A 202 7.37 0.09 -1.88
N ASP A 203 6.38 -0.80 -1.88
CA ASP A 203 6.16 -1.77 -0.81
C ASP A 203 6.25 -3.23 -1.26
N ARG A 204 6.26 -3.49 -2.57
CA ARG A 204 6.40 -4.84 -3.11
C ARG A 204 7.60 -5.54 -2.49
N TYR A 205 7.43 -6.83 -2.22
CA TYR A 205 8.34 -7.69 -1.47
C TYR A 205 8.32 -7.43 0.04
N CYS A 206 8.15 -6.18 0.46
CA CYS A 206 8.21 -5.74 1.85
C CYS A 206 6.83 -5.53 2.50
N ASN A 207 5.77 -6.02 1.85
CA ASN A 207 4.38 -5.79 2.24
C ASN A 207 3.71 -6.99 2.93
N TRP A 208 4.49 -7.94 3.43
CA TRP A 208 3.98 -9.18 4.02
C TRP A 208 3.16 -9.03 5.32
N GLN A 209 3.03 -7.83 5.89
CA GLN A 209 2.27 -7.57 7.11
C GLN A 209 0.80 -7.96 6.94
N PHE A 210 0.27 -7.92 5.71
CA PHE A 210 -1.08 -8.42 5.45
C PHE A 210 -1.18 -9.94 5.68
N PHE A 211 -0.12 -10.72 5.42
CA PHE A 211 -0.10 -12.14 5.77
C PHE A 211 0.02 -12.38 7.27
N GLU A 212 0.72 -11.52 8.02
CA GLU A 212 0.66 -11.57 9.49
C GLU A 212 -0.75 -11.28 10.02
N HIS A 213 -1.45 -10.32 9.39
CA HIS A 213 -2.86 -10.07 9.67
C HIS A 213 -3.72 -11.31 9.40
N LEU A 214 -3.62 -11.89 8.21
CA LEU A 214 -4.38 -13.09 7.85
C LEU A 214 -4.04 -14.28 8.75
N LYS A 215 -2.76 -14.49 9.10
CA LYS A 215 -2.35 -15.54 10.03
C LYS A 215 -3.10 -15.43 11.35
N GLU A 216 -3.19 -14.23 11.92
CA GLU A 216 -3.91 -14.02 13.17
C GLU A 216 -5.43 -14.20 13.01
N GLU A 217 -6.02 -13.72 11.91
CA GLU A 217 -7.44 -13.96 11.58
C GLU A 217 -7.78 -15.46 11.44
N PHE A 218 -6.81 -16.26 10.96
CA PHE A 218 -6.94 -17.71 10.84
C PHE A 218 -6.59 -18.49 12.12
N GLY A 219 -6.45 -17.79 13.25
CA GLY A 219 -6.24 -18.39 14.57
C GLY A 219 -4.79 -18.41 15.05
N GLY A 220 -3.89 -17.73 14.36
CA GLY A 220 -2.51 -17.50 14.78
C GLY A 220 -1.60 -18.73 14.73
N GLY A 221 -0.34 -18.52 15.12
CA GLY A 221 0.69 -19.57 15.17
C GLY A 221 0.85 -20.31 13.84
N ASN A 222 1.27 -21.57 13.92
CA ASN A 222 1.48 -22.42 12.75
C ASN A 222 0.18 -22.75 12.01
N LYS A 223 -0.96 -22.83 12.73
CA LYS A 223 -2.27 -23.07 12.11
C LYS A 223 -2.66 -21.93 11.17
N GLY A 224 -2.58 -20.69 11.66
CA GLY A 224 -2.89 -19.53 10.83
C GLY A 224 -1.91 -19.39 9.67
N ALA A 225 -0.64 -19.73 9.87
CA ALA A 225 0.37 -19.68 8.83
C ALA A 225 0.14 -20.76 7.75
N HIS A 226 -0.30 -21.95 8.15
CA HIS A 226 -0.74 -22.99 7.24
C HIS A 226 -1.90 -22.50 6.35
N GLU A 227 -2.90 -21.85 6.93
CA GLU A 227 -4.01 -21.29 6.16
C GLU A 227 -3.53 -20.25 5.12
N VAL A 228 -2.58 -19.38 5.48
CA VAL A 228 -1.96 -18.45 4.52
C VAL A 228 -1.29 -19.20 3.37
N ASN A 229 -0.55 -20.28 3.65
CA ASN A 229 0.16 -21.06 2.64
C ASN A 229 -0.78 -21.76 1.64
N ARG A 230 -2.05 -22.01 2.01
CA ARG A 230 -3.03 -22.68 1.13
C ARG A 230 -3.20 -21.97 -0.20
N ILE A 231 -3.00 -20.65 -0.26
CA ILE A 231 -3.09 -19.89 -1.52
C ILE A 231 -2.12 -20.43 -2.59
N TRP A 232 -0.96 -20.94 -2.19
CA TRP A 232 0.00 -21.53 -3.12
C TRP A 232 -0.34 -22.98 -3.45
N MET A 233 -0.86 -23.73 -2.48
CA MET A 233 -1.06 -25.17 -2.60
C MET A 233 -2.39 -25.54 -3.29
N GLU A 234 -3.38 -24.66 -3.20
CA GLU A 234 -4.78 -24.91 -3.60
C GLU A 234 -5.28 -23.97 -4.70
N SER A 235 -4.45 -23.03 -5.17
CA SER A 235 -4.79 -22.21 -6.34
C SER A 235 -4.58 -22.96 -7.65
N ILE A 236 -4.96 -22.34 -8.78
CA ILE A 236 -4.89 -22.95 -10.10
C ILE A 236 -3.44 -23.33 -10.42
N ARG A 237 -3.23 -24.60 -10.77
CA ARG A 237 -1.90 -25.18 -10.94
C ARG A 237 -1.41 -25.08 -12.39
N ASP A 238 -0.14 -25.43 -12.57
CA ASP A 238 0.40 -25.62 -13.91
C ASP A 238 -0.31 -26.75 -14.66
N GLY A 239 -0.64 -26.50 -15.93
CA GLY A 239 -1.45 -27.32 -16.82
C GLY A 239 -2.95 -27.00 -16.78
N GLU A 240 -3.42 -26.13 -15.89
CA GLU A 240 -4.84 -25.86 -15.67
C GLU A 240 -5.33 -24.58 -16.37
N ALA A 241 -6.60 -24.58 -16.77
CA ALA A 241 -7.24 -23.42 -17.39
C ALA A 241 -7.44 -22.29 -16.37
N GLY A 242 -7.21 -21.04 -16.80
CA GLY A 242 -7.36 -19.86 -15.94
C GLY A 242 -6.09 -19.47 -15.18
N ARG A 243 -5.00 -20.24 -15.30
CA ARG A 243 -3.72 -19.96 -14.62
C ARG A 243 -3.18 -18.57 -14.96
N MET A 244 -3.20 -18.19 -16.23
CA MET A 244 -2.62 -16.93 -16.69
C MET A 244 -3.43 -15.70 -16.29
N GLU A 245 -4.71 -15.89 -15.96
CA GLU A 245 -5.63 -14.85 -15.49
C GLU A 245 -5.71 -14.79 -13.96
N GLN A 246 -5.11 -15.75 -13.26
CA GLN A 246 -5.07 -15.77 -11.80
C GLN A 246 -4.19 -14.65 -11.26
N THR A 247 -4.69 -13.93 -10.27
CA THR A 247 -3.95 -12.96 -9.48
C THR A 247 -3.85 -13.46 -8.05
N PRO A 248 -2.95 -12.90 -7.22
CA PRO A 248 -2.90 -13.26 -5.80
C PRO A 248 -4.25 -13.10 -5.09
N PHE A 249 -5.03 -12.10 -5.49
CA PHE A 249 -6.32 -11.78 -4.87
C PHE A 249 -7.44 -12.72 -5.32
N THR A 250 -7.49 -13.07 -6.61
CA THR A 250 -8.45 -14.06 -7.10
C THR A 250 -8.13 -15.45 -6.56
N ALA A 251 -6.85 -15.78 -6.34
CA ALA A 251 -6.43 -16.99 -5.64
C ALA A 251 -6.90 -17.01 -4.17
N MET A 252 -6.69 -15.93 -3.41
CA MET A 252 -7.23 -15.82 -2.04
C MET A 252 -8.76 -16.00 -2.01
N MET A 253 -9.46 -15.32 -2.93
CA MET A 253 -10.92 -15.42 -3.01
C MET A 253 -11.39 -16.85 -3.25
N MET A 254 -10.72 -17.56 -4.16
CA MET A 254 -11.01 -18.96 -4.45
C MET A 254 -10.73 -19.87 -3.26
N VAL A 255 -9.52 -19.82 -2.71
CA VAL A 255 -9.05 -20.75 -1.66
C VAL A 255 -9.81 -20.58 -0.34
N TYR A 256 -10.19 -19.35 -0.01
CA TYR A 256 -10.93 -19.06 1.22
C TYR A 256 -12.45 -18.98 1.02
N GLY A 257 -12.95 -19.14 -0.22
CA GLY A 257 -14.36 -18.96 -0.53
C GLY A 257 -14.86 -17.54 -0.26
N TRP A 258 -13.98 -16.55 -0.39
CA TRP A 258 -14.28 -15.15 -0.14
C TRP A 258 -14.94 -14.48 -1.34
N THR A 259 -15.88 -13.60 -1.04
CA THR A 259 -16.35 -12.60 -2.00
C THR A 259 -15.35 -11.43 -2.04
N LEU A 260 -15.47 -10.54 -3.04
CA LEU A 260 -14.68 -9.30 -3.04
C LEU A 260 -14.96 -8.46 -1.80
N ASP A 261 -16.20 -8.45 -1.30
CA ASP A 261 -16.56 -7.77 -0.06
C ASP A 261 -15.82 -8.37 1.16
N SER A 262 -15.71 -9.69 1.24
CA SER A 262 -14.92 -10.35 2.29
C SER A 262 -13.43 -9.98 2.23
N LEU A 263 -12.87 -9.89 1.02
CA LEU A 263 -11.48 -9.42 0.83
C LEU A 263 -11.32 -7.95 1.23
N ASN A 264 -12.28 -7.09 0.84
CA ASN A 264 -12.32 -5.67 1.20
C ASN A 264 -12.39 -5.48 2.73
N GLN A 265 -13.21 -6.28 3.41
CA GLN A 265 -13.28 -6.30 4.88
C GLN A 265 -11.92 -6.64 5.50
N GLN A 266 -11.18 -7.59 4.95
CA GLN A 266 -9.86 -7.95 5.49
C GLN A 266 -8.84 -6.81 5.33
N PHE A 267 -8.83 -6.10 4.21
CA PHE A 267 -8.00 -4.90 4.05
C PHE A 267 -8.43 -3.74 4.95
N GLY A 268 -9.73 -3.58 5.20
CA GLY A 268 -10.25 -2.62 6.19
C GLY A 268 -9.77 -2.91 7.61
N LYS A 269 -9.92 -4.16 8.07
CA LYS A 269 -9.41 -4.61 9.37
C LYS A 269 -7.91 -4.43 9.49
N PHE A 270 -7.17 -4.78 8.44
CA PHE A 270 -5.71 -4.62 8.40
C PHE A 270 -5.29 -3.15 8.57
N ALA A 271 -5.96 -2.22 7.92
CA ALA A 271 -5.70 -0.79 8.08
C ALA A 271 -5.98 -0.31 9.52
N MET A 272 -7.12 -0.70 10.10
CA MET A 272 -7.47 -0.37 11.49
C MET A 272 -6.46 -0.98 12.49
N LYS A 273 -6.01 -2.21 12.25
CA LYS A 273 -4.99 -2.89 13.07
C LYS A 273 -3.65 -2.16 13.04
N ASN A 274 -3.22 -1.70 11.86
CA ASN A 274 -1.96 -0.97 11.70
C ASN A 274 -1.97 0.40 12.37
N ALA A 275 -3.14 1.03 12.56
CA ALA A 275 -3.24 2.30 13.28
C ALA A 275 -2.64 2.26 14.69
N THR A 276 -2.59 1.08 15.33
CA THR A 276 -2.03 0.89 16.68
C THR A 276 -0.98 -0.23 16.77
N LEU A 277 -0.62 -0.82 15.61
CA LEU A 277 0.21 -2.02 15.49
C LEU A 277 -0.28 -3.16 16.40
N GLU A 278 -1.58 -3.48 16.36
CA GLU A 278 -2.21 -4.50 17.19
C GLU A 278 -1.84 -5.93 16.75
N TYR A 279 -0.57 -6.28 16.87
CA TYR A 279 -0.07 -7.65 16.64
C TYR A 279 0.20 -8.35 17.98
N ALA A 280 0.41 -9.68 17.93
CA ALA A 280 0.86 -10.45 19.10
C ALA A 280 2.01 -9.73 19.85
N PRO A 281 2.07 -9.76 21.20
CA PRO A 281 2.93 -8.86 21.98
C PRO A 281 4.40 -8.83 21.55
N ALA A 282 5.02 -9.98 21.29
CA ALA A 282 6.40 -10.05 20.83
C ALA A 282 6.60 -9.40 19.45
N LYS A 283 5.65 -9.58 18.53
CA LYS A 283 5.65 -8.95 17.20
C LYS A 283 5.40 -7.46 17.29
N LYS A 284 4.42 -7.02 18.11
CA LYS A 284 4.19 -5.60 18.37
C LYS A 284 5.44 -4.90 18.92
N THR A 285 6.16 -5.52 19.86
CA THR A 285 7.44 -5.00 20.37
C THR A 285 8.49 -4.91 19.27
N LEU A 286 8.66 -5.97 18.47
CA LEU A 286 9.59 -5.97 17.34
C LEU A 286 9.26 -4.87 16.33
N TYR A 287 8.01 -4.78 15.90
CA TYR A 287 7.55 -3.83 14.89
C TYR A 287 7.62 -2.38 15.37
N LYS A 288 7.27 -2.10 16.62
CA LYS A 288 7.49 -0.75 17.19
C LYS A 288 8.97 -0.37 17.22
N LYS A 289 9.85 -1.34 17.52
CA LYS A 289 11.30 -1.11 17.50
C LYS A 289 11.83 -0.88 16.08
N SER A 290 11.42 -1.72 15.13
CA SER A 290 11.94 -1.71 13.76
C SER A 290 11.35 -0.58 12.93
N TRP A 291 10.04 -0.34 13.04
CA TRP A 291 9.33 0.60 12.20
C TRP A 291 9.25 2.00 12.84
N GLY A 292 9.31 2.11 14.16
CA GLY A 292 9.13 3.37 14.87
C GLY A 292 7.65 3.73 15.06
N ASP A 293 7.39 5.03 15.25
CA ASP A 293 6.07 5.55 15.64
C ASP A 293 5.35 6.33 14.53
N TYR A 294 4.16 6.83 14.88
CA TYR A 294 3.30 7.70 14.07
C TYR A 294 3.17 9.10 14.70
N GLU A 295 4.15 9.57 15.47
CA GLU A 295 4.07 10.88 16.12
C GLU A 295 4.49 11.99 15.16
N PHE A 296 3.80 13.13 15.21
CA PHE A 296 4.04 14.25 14.28
C PHE A 296 5.48 14.80 14.39
N ALA A 297 5.97 14.96 15.62
CA ALA A 297 7.27 15.55 15.89
C ALA A 297 8.45 14.71 15.35
N THR A 298 8.36 13.39 15.50
CA THR A 298 9.40 12.44 15.06
C THR A 298 9.38 12.26 13.54
N ARG A 299 8.18 12.26 12.92
CA ARG A 299 8.07 12.14 11.46
C ARG A 299 8.44 13.39 10.69
N ARG A 300 8.60 14.56 11.34
CA ARG A 300 9.04 15.83 10.74
C ARG A 300 10.46 16.24 11.12
N ASP A 301 11.20 15.38 11.82
CA ASP A 301 12.59 15.66 12.19
C ASP A 301 13.57 15.24 11.08
N ALA A 302 14.39 16.20 10.63
CA ALA A 302 15.45 15.98 9.65
C ALA A 302 16.84 15.74 10.28
N SER A 303 16.95 15.72 11.62
CA SER A 303 18.22 15.65 12.35
C SER A 303 18.94 14.29 12.25
N GLY A 304 18.26 13.26 11.74
CA GLY A 304 18.83 11.94 11.45
C GLY A 304 19.04 11.71 9.95
N TRP A 305 20.27 11.46 9.53
CA TRP A 305 20.54 10.92 8.20
C TRP A 305 19.96 9.49 8.11
N GLY A 306 19.02 9.22 7.18
CA GLY A 306 18.42 7.91 6.97
C GLY A 306 16.88 7.88 7.06
N ASP A 307 16.32 6.73 7.40
CA ASP A 307 14.90 6.31 7.31
C ASP A 307 13.84 7.27 7.91
N ASN A 308 14.22 8.28 8.70
CA ASN A 308 13.28 9.16 9.40
C ASN A 308 12.41 10.03 8.47
N TYR A 309 12.95 10.57 7.37
CA TYR A 309 12.14 11.36 6.42
C TYR A 309 11.09 10.51 5.69
N ARG A 310 11.29 9.18 5.61
CA ARG A 310 10.32 8.24 5.02
C ARG A 310 9.07 8.08 5.89
N ARG A 311 9.12 8.57 7.12
CA ARG A 311 7.98 8.52 8.06
C ARG A 311 6.95 9.62 7.81
N HIS A 312 7.32 10.66 7.04
CA HIS A 312 6.44 11.77 6.68
C HIS A 312 5.13 11.27 6.05
N THR A 313 5.24 10.25 5.20
CA THR A 313 4.15 9.67 4.41
C THR A 313 3.27 8.67 5.17
N ARG A 314 3.47 8.47 6.49
CA ARG A 314 2.71 7.47 7.28
C ARG A 314 1.32 7.91 7.70
N VAL A 315 1.17 9.21 7.99
CA VAL A 315 -0.07 9.80 8.50
C VAL A 315 -0.53 10.84 7.50
N THR A 316 -1.72 10.62 6.97
CA THR A 316 -2.32 11.49 5.97
C THR A 316 -2.78 12.79 6.60
N MET A 317 -2.28 13.91 6.07
CA MET A 317 -2.74 15.25 6.42
C MET A 317 -3.77 15.70 5.39
N LEU A 318 -4.95 16.11 5.86
CA LEU A 318 -6.03 16.56 4.99
C LEU A 318 -5.88 18.05 4.66
N ASN A 319 -6.48 18.48 3.54
CA ASN A 319 -6.66 19.90 3.24
C ASN A 319 -8.01 20.35 3.78
N LYS A 320 -8.09 21.54 4.37
CA LYS A 320 -9.35 22.17 4.72
C LYS A 320 -10.04 22.67 3.44
N MET A 321 -11.32 22.40 3.31
CA MET A 321 -12.15 22.92 2.23
C MET A 321 -12.63 24.32 2.59
N GLU A 322 -12.61 25.23 1.63
CA GLU A 322 -13.18 26.56 1.81
C GLU A 322 -14.71 26.49 1.74
N CYS A 323 -15.39 27.23 2.62
CA CYS A 323 -16.82 27.46 2.45
C CYS A 323 -17.06 28.34 1.22
N ALA A 324 -18.19 28.16 0.56
CA ALA A 324 -18.63 29.09 -0.47
C ALA A 324 -18.68 30.51 0.11
N ALA A 325 -18.21 31.49 -0.66
CA ALA A 325 -18.08 32.87 -0.19
C ALA A 325 -19.42 33.41 0.33
N GLY A 326 -19.45 33.79 1.62
CA GLY A 326 -20.63 34.33 2.30
C GLY A 326 -21.51 33.29 3.00
N GLU A 327 -21.10 32.01 3.03
CA GLU A 327 -21.80 30.95 3.77
C GLU A 327 -21.03 30.55 5.05
N GLU A 328 -21.75 30.38 6.16
CA GLU A 328 -21.24 29.66 7.32
C GLU A 328 -21.44 28.16 7.10
N CYS A 329 -20.34 27.42 6.99
CA CYS A 329 -20.36 25.97 6.85
C CYS A 329 -19.46 25.32 7.90
N ALA A 330 -19.75 24.07 8.25
CA ALA A 330 -18.88 23.30 9.14
C ALA A 330 -17.50 23.11 8.50
N ASP A 331 -16.47 23.04 9.33
CA ASP A 331 -15.12 22.72 8.87
C ASP A 331 -15.10 21.33 8.24
N ARG A 332 -14.82 21.31 6.93
CA ARG A 332 -14.71 20.08 6.12
C ARG A 332 -13.30 19.95 5.60
N TYR A 333 -12.91 18.71 5.38
CA TYR A 333 -11.56 18.36 4.99
C TYR A 333 -11.59 17.38 3.84
N ILE A 334 -10.60 17.46 2.95
CA ILE A 334 -10.47 16.63 1.76
C ILE A 334 -9.09 15.99 1.71
N SER A 335 -9.01 14.72 1.31
CA SER A 335 -7.74 14.06 1.06
C SER A 335 -7.05 14.69 -0.16
N PRO A 336 -5.80 15.17 -0.06
CA PRO A 336 -5.06 15.60 -1.23
C PRO A 336 -4.94 14.46 -2.25
N SER A 337 -4.98 14.76 -3.55
CA SER A 337 -4.98 13.73 -4.59
C SER A 337 -3.77 12.80 -4.52
N TYR A 338 -2.58 13.33 -4.19
CA TYR A 338 -1.35 12.55 -4.03
C TYR A 338 -1.30 11.69 -2.76
N TRP A 339 -2.23 11.90 -1.80
CA TRP A 339 -2.42 11.07 -0.61
C TRP A 339 -3.57 10.08 -0.74
N ALA A 340 -4.50 10.33 -1.67
CA ALA A 340 -5.71 9.53 -1.81
C ALA A 340 -5.35 8.05 -2.03
N PRO A 341 -5.96 7.13 -1.27
CA PRO A 341 -5.59 5.73 -1.32
C PRO A 341 -5.88 5.15 -2.70
N GLN A 342 -5.00 4.29 -3.19
CA GLN A 342 -5.20 3.44 -4.37
C GLN A 342 -5.71 2.07 -3.93
N ARG A 343 -6.12 1.20 -4.86
CA ARG A 343 -6.74 -0.11 -4.58
C ARG A 343 -6.03 -0.89 -3.45
N TRP A 344 -6.73 -1.06 -2.33
CA TRP A 344 -6.29 -1.72 -1.09
C TRP A 344 -5.10 -1.08 -0.36
N GLY A 345 -4.71 0.12 -0.79
CA GLY A 345 -4.00 1.06 0.05
C GLY A 345 -4.94 1.74 1.05
N TYR A 346 -4.37 2.29 2.11
CA TYR A 346 -5.11 2.96 3.17
C TYR A 346 -4.43 4.24 3.65
N ASN A 347 -5.26 5.19 4.09
CA ASN A 347 -4.81 6.34 4.86
C ASN A 347 -5.02 6.07 6.35
N LEU A 348 -4.10 6.60 7.15
CA LEU A 348 -4.30 6.82 8.57
C LEU A 348 -4.37 8.33 8.79
N VAL A 349 -5.54 8.83 9.18
CA VAL A 349 -5.73 10.24 9.56
C VAL A 349 -5.79 10.32 11.07
N ARG A 350 -4.92 11.13 11.66
CA ARG A 350 -4.93 11.40 13.10
C ARG A 350 -6.02 12.42 13.42
N ILE A 351 -6.91 12.09 14.35
CA ILE A 351 -7.96 12.99 14.85
C ILE A 351 -7.63 13.41 16.28
N TYR A 352 -7.78 14.71 16.58
CA TYR A 352 -7.62 15.27 17.91
C TYR A 352 -9.01 15.65 18.44
N PRO A 353 -9.56 14.88 19.39
CA PRO A 353 -10.80 15.24 20.07
C PRO A 353 -10.63 16.55 20.86
N GLU A 354 -11.67 17.38 20.92
CA GLU A 354 -11.65 18.61 21.74
C GLU A 354 -11.61 18.30 23.26
N LYS A 355 -12.24 17.19 23.64
CA LYS A 355 -12.30 16.60 24.99
C LYS A 355 -12.71 15.13 24.86
N ALA A 356 -12.55 14.35 25.93
CA ALA A 356 -13.08 12.99 25.96
C ALA A 356 -14.61 12.96 25.79
N GLY A 357 -15.09 11.86 25.21
CA GLY A 357 -16.49 11.63 24.85
C GLY A 357 -16.66 11.24 23.39
N LYS A 358 -17.91 11.34 22.92
CA LYS A 358 -18.30 10.96 21.56
C LYS A 358 -17.66 11.86 20.50
N VAL A 359 -16.91 11.24 19.58
CA VAL A 359 -16.46 11.85 18.33
C VAL A 359 -17.24 11.23 17.18
N THR A 360 -17.75 12.09 16.28
CA THR A 360 -18.42 11.67 15.04
C THR A 360 -17.56 12.06 13.85
N VAL A 361 -17.32 11.13 12.93
CA VAL A 361 -16.73 11.42 11.62
C VAL A 361 -17.77 11.15 10.55
N LYS A 362 -18.17 12.19 9.82
CA LYS A 362 -18.99 12.06 8.62
C LYS A 362 -18.07 11.84 7.43
N PHE A 363 -18.22 10.73 6.74
CA PHE A 363 -17.36 10.34 5.62
C PHE A 363 -18.08 10.47 4.28
N ARG A 364 -17.41 11.03 3.27
CA ARG A 364 -17.91 11.19 1.90
C ARG A 364 -16.82 10.84 0.89
N GLY A 365 -16.94 9.69 0.23
CA GLY A 365 -16.10 9.35 -0.92
C GLY A 365 -16.44 10.23 -2.12
N ILE A 366 -15.41 10.63 -2.88
CA ILE A 366 -15.56 11.33 -4.15
C ILE A 366 -15.71 10.27 -5.23
N VAL A 367 -16.95 9.95 -5.57
CA VAL A 367 -17.31 8.86 -6.47
C VAL A 367 -16.97 9.23 -7.91
N GLN A 368 -16.23 8.35 -8.57
CA GLN A 368 -15.88 8.47 -9.98
C GLN A 368 -16.71 7.47 -10.79
N ASP A 369 -17.58 7.98 -11.66
CA ASP A 369 -18.46 7.13 -12.49
C ASP A 369 -17.75 6.53 -13.70
N LYS A 370 -16.69 7.17 -14.19
CA LYS A 370 -15.91 6.76 -15.36
C LYS A 370 -14.49 7.31 -15.26
N PRO A 371 -13.50 6.71 -15.96
CA PRO A 371 -12.19 7.33 -16.07
C PRO A 371 -12.25 8.65 -16.84
N THR A 372 -11.29 9.53 -16.57
CA THR A 372 -11.07 10.79 -17.31
C THR A 372 -10.61 10.55 -18.75
N VAL A 373 -9.98 9.40 -19.01
CA VAL A 373 -9.48 8.95 -20.31
C VAL A 373 -9.87 7.49 -20.52
N ASN A 374 -10.17 7.08 -21.76
CA ASN A 374 -10.57 5.69 -22.02
C ASN A 374 -9.42 4.68 -21.81
N GLY A 375 -8.18 5.14 -21.94
CA GLY A 375 -6.96 4.36 -21.90
C GLY A 375 -5.81 5.13 -22.56
N TYR A 376 -4.65 4.50 -22.66
CA TYR A 376 -3.40 5.10 -23.13
C TYR A 376 -2.86 4.39 -24.38
N THR A 377 -1.72 4.84 -24.90
CA THR A 377 -1.00 4.00 -25.88
C THR A 377 -0.40 2.83 -25.12
N CYS A 378 -0.81 1.60 -25.45
CA CYS A 378 -0.24 0.39 -24.87
C CYS A 378 1.29 0.44 -24.92
N PHE A 379 1.91 0.40 -23.75
CA PHE A 379 3.36 0.41 -23.62
C PHE A 379 3.82 -0.61 -22.57
N GLY A 380 4.90 -1.31 -22.90
CA GLY A 380 5.35 -2.52 -22.24
C GLY A 380 4.91 -3.73 -23.05
N ASP A 381 5.87 -4.55 -23.48
CA ASP A 381 5.60 -5.83 -24.13
C ASP A 381 6.00 -6.93 -23.14
N ASN A 382 5.07 -7.31 -22.27
CA ASN A 382 5.18 -8.62 -21.65
C ASN A 382 4.20 -9.53 -22.37
N THR A 383 4.75 -10.38 -23.24
CA THR A 383 4.00 -11.38 -23.96
C THR A 383 4.28 -12.73 -23.33
N ASP A 384 3.27 -13.28 -22.65
CA ASP A 384 3.35 -14.62 -22.10
C ASP A 384 2.77 -15.64 -23.06
N TYR A 385 3.40 -16.81 -23.13
CA TYR A 385 2.95 -17.94 -23.93
C TYR A 385 2.59 -19.09 -23.01
N TYR A 386 1.35 -19.55 -23.08
CA TYR A 386 0.88 -20.61 -22.21
C TYR A 386 -0.17 -21.49 -22.89
N MET A 387 0.06 -22.80 -22.87
CA MET A 387 -0.83 -23.81 -23.47
C MET A 387 -1.29 -23.47 -24.90
N GLY A 388 -0.38 -22.96 -25.74
CA GLY A 388 -0.67 -22.58 -27.13
C GLY A 388 -1.44 -21.27 -27.30
N LYS A 389 -1.66 -20.51 -26.22
CA LYS A 389 -2.24 -19.16 -26.24
C LYS A 389 -1.17 -18.10 -25.98
N THR A 390 -1.40 -16.90 -26.50
CA THR A 390 -0.57 -15.72 -26.28
C THR A 390 -1.35 -14.70 -25.46
N TYR A 391 -0.76 -14.25 -24.36
CA TYR A 391 -1.29 -13.21 -23.50
C TYR A 391 -0.43 -11.97 -23.66
N ARG A 392 -1.04 -10.82 -23.96
CA ARG A 392 -0.32 -9.56 -24.17
C ARG A 392 -0.72 -8.59 -23.07
N TRP A 393 0.28 -8.11 -22.33
CA TRP A 393 0.08 -7.19 -21.21
C TRP A 393 0.72 -5.84 -21.50
N CYS A 394 -0.06 -4.77 -21.38
CA CYS A 394 0.43 -3.40 -21.45
C CYS A 394 0.97 -2.97 -20.08
N ASN A 395 2.15 -3.50 -19.69
CA ASN A 395 2.66 -3.43 -18.32
C ASN A 395 2.77 -2.01 -17.74
N TYR A 396 2.99 -0.98 -18.56
CA TYR A 396 3.19 0.38 -18.07
C TYR A 396 1.95 1.25 -18.23
N ALA A 397 1.20 1.13 -19.32
CA ALA A 397 0.03 1.95 -19.58
C ALA A 397 -1.01 1.15 -20.41
N PRO A 398 -2.16 0.77 -19.84
CA PRO A 398 -3.17 -0.02 -20.55
C PRO A 398 -3.91 0.83 -21.59
N ASP A 399 -4.23 0.21 -22.73
CA ASP A 399 -4.99 0.84 -23.83
C ASP A 399 -6.48 1.01 -23.55
N LYS A 400 -6.97 0.30 -22.54
CA LYS A 400 -8.29 0.46 -21.98
C LYS A 400 -8.23 0.40 -20.46
N LEU A 401 -8.83 1.40 -19.81
CA LEU A 401 -9.04 1.40 -18.36
C LEU A 401 -10.38 0.73 -18.02
N PRO A 402 -10.46 -0.02 -16.90
CA PRO A 402 -11.73 -0.43 -16.34
C PRO A 402 -12.49 0.79 -15.77
N ASP A 403 -13.76 0.60 -15.40
CA ASP A 403 -14.48 1.62 -14.65
C ASP A 403 -13.82 1.81 -13.27
N PRO A 404 -13.89 3.01 -12.65
CA PRO A 404 -13.17 3.29 -11.40
C PRO A 404 -13.66 2.45 -10.22
N ALA A 405 -14.90 1.94 -10.27
CA ALA A 405 -15.51 1.10 -9.22
C ALA A 405 -15.32 1.67 -7.80
N SER A 406 -15.61 2.96 -7.63
CA SER A 406 -15.33 3.71 -6.39
C SER A 406 -15.96 3.06 -5.15
N GLY A 407 -15.14 2.72 -4.14
CA GLY A 407 -15.59 2.15 -2.87
C GLY A 407 -14.56 2.31 -1.75
N TRP A 408 -15.06 2.38 -0.50
CA TRP A 408 -14.25 2.60 0.70
C TRP A 408 -14.70 1.70 1.84
N THR A 409 -13.73 1.34 2.68
CA THR A 409 -13.91 0.69 3.98
C THR A 409 -13.26 1.56 5.02
N VAL A 410 -14.03 1.98 6.02
CA VAL A 410 -13.62 3.03 6.95
C VAL A 410 -13.97 2.66 8.38
N GLY A 411 -13.08 2.95 9.33
CA GLY A 411 -13.33 2.78 10.75
C GLY A 411 -12.46 3.67 11.62
N LEU A 412 -12.90 3.86 12.88
CA LEU A 412 -12.19 4.62 13.90
C LEU A 412 -11.49 3.69 14.88
N VAL A 413 -10.30 4.11 15.35
CA VAL A 413 -9.49 3.38 16.33
C VAL A 413 -9.01 4.33 17.41
N ALA A 414 -9.55 4.18 18.63
CA ALA A 414 -9.01 4.85 19.81
C ALA A 414 -7.91 3.99 20.44
N GLU A 415 -6.72 4.55 20.68
CA GLU A 415 -5.62 3.84 21.34
C GLU A 415 -5.52 4.31 22.80
N GLY A 416 -5.72 3.37 23.73
CA GLY A 416 -5.50 3.62 25.16
C GLY A 416 -4.05 3.98 25.47
N SER A 417 -3.80 4.59 26.62
CA SER A 417 -2.44 4.88 27.12
C SER A 417 -1.54 3.64 27.21
N ASP A 418 -2.13 2.46 27.42
CA ASP A 418 -1.46 1.15 27.44
C ASP A 418 -1.17 0.59 26.03
N GLY A 419 -1.64 1.26 24.98
CA GLY A 419 -1.53 0.84 23.59
C GLY A 419 -2.61 -0.15 23.15
N THR A 420 -3.65 -0.41 23.96
CA THR A 420 -4.77 -1.28 23.61
C THR A 420 -5.76 -0.51 22.72
N PRO A 421 -6.13 -1.04 21.55
CA PRO A 421 -7.09 -0.37 20.67
C PRO A 421 -8.54 -0.62 21.09
N ARG A 422 -9.40 0.33 20.74
CA ARG A 422 -10.86 0.22 20.76
C ARG A 422 -11.37 0.65 19.40
N TYR A 423 -12.22 -0.17 18.81
CA TYR A 423 -12.67 0.00 17.43
C TYR A 423 -14.12 0.51 17.40
N SER A 424 -14.43 1.40 16.45
CA SER A 424 -15.83 1.62 16.03
C SER A 424 -16.34 0.43 15.21
N GLU A 425 -17.62 0.48 14.83
CA GLU A 425 -18.06 -0.28 13.66
C GLU A 425 -17.22 0.12 12.44
N MET A 426 -16.86 -0.87 11.62
CA MET A 426 -16.25 -0.66 10.31
C MET A 426 -17.37 -0.59 9.27
N LYS A 427 -17.40 0.50 8.49
CA LYS A 427 -18.45 0.75 7.49
C LYS A 427 -17.89 0.69 6.08
N HIS A 428 -18.76 0.31 5.15
CA HIS A 428 -18.46 0.15 3.73
C HIS A 428 -19.40 1.01 2.88
N GLY A 429 -18.88 1.58 1.79
CA GLY A 429 -19.68 2.32 0.82
C GLY A 429 -19.12 3.70 0.51
N THR A 430 -19.97 4.57 -0.04
CA THR A 430 -19.55 5.88 -0.56
C THR A 430 -19.78 7.01 0.45
N GLY A 431 -20.71 6.89 1.39
CA GLY A 431 -20.87 7.89 2.44
C GLY A 431 -21.75 7.41 3.60
N PHE A 432 -21.32 7.75 4.82
CA PHE A 432 -21.93 7.32 6.08
C PHE A 432 -21.29 8.09 7.25
N ASN A 433 -21.87 7.97 8.44
CA ASN A 433 -21.33 8.58 9.66
C ASN A 433 -20.75 7.48 10.59
N LEU A 434 -19.59 7.73 11.20
CA LEU A 434 -18.89 6.84 12.14
C LEU A 434 -18.81 7.50 13.51
N GLU A 435 -18.91 6.72 14.57
CA GLU A 435 -18.91 7.23 15.94
C GLU A 435 -18.03 6.36 16.85
N ILE A 436 -17.34 6.99 17.78
CA ILE A 436 -16.59 6.30 18.84
C ILE A 436 -16.55 7.14 20.11
N GLU A 437 -16.63 6.48 21.27
CA GLU A 437 -16.41 7.12 22.57
C GLU A 437 -14.91 7.16 22.89
N THR A 438 -14.36 8.37 23.04
CA THR A 438 -12.98 8.59 23.47
C THR A 438 -12.89 8.78 24.99
N LYS A 439 -11.74 8.45 25.58
CA LYS A 439 -11.45 8.59 27.02
C LYS A 439 -10.31 9.58 27.22
N ASP A 440 -10.28 10.24 28.38
CA ASP A 440 -9.17 11.13 28.74
C ASP A 440 -7.80 10.41 28.78
N SER A 441 -7.82 9.09 29.01
CA SER A 441 -6.63 8.23 29.01
C SER A 441 -6.21 7.76 27.62
N ASP A 442 -7.01 7.99 26.57
CA ASP A 442 -6.59 7.62 25.22
C ASP A 442 -5.45 8.54 24.79
N LYS A 443 -4.42 7.96 24.21
CA LYS A 443 -3.31 8.74 23.66
C LYS A 443 -3.50 9.06 22.18
N ALA A 444 -4.51 8.48 21.53
CA ALA A 444 -4.73 8.61 20.09
C ALA A 444 -6.16 8.31 19.68
N LEU A 445 -6.63 9.02 18.65
CA LEU A 445 -7.76 8.61 17.82
C LEU A 445 -7.34 8.62 16.35
N TRP A 446 -7.60 7.53 15.65
CA TRP A 446 -7.27 7.33 14.25
C TRP A 446 -8.53 7.09 13.43
N LEU A 447 -8.56 7.66 12.23
CA LEU A 447 -9.47 7.26 11.16
C LEU A 447 -8.66 6.46 10.14
N ALA A 448 -9.02 5.20 9.94
CA ALA A 448 -8.48 4.36 8.88
C ALA A 448 -9.42 4.41 7.67
N VAL A 449 -8.90 4.81 6.50
CA VAL A 449 -9.67 4.89 5.24
C VAL A 449 -8.99 4.02 4.20
N THR A 450 -9.60 2.89 3.85
CA THR A 450 -9.06 1.95 2.86
C THR A 450 -9.84 2.06 1.55
N ALA A 451 -9.14 2.26 0.43
CA ALA A 451 -9.76 2.15 -0.89
C ALA A 451 -10.11 0.68 -1.16
N THR A 452 -11.39 0.40 -1.30
CA THR A 452 -11.92 -0.96 -1.48
C THR A 452 -12.89 -0.96 -2.65
N PRO A 453 -12.36 -1.10 -3.88
CA PRO A 453 -13.19 -0.97 -5.07
C PRO A 453 -14.33 -1.98 -5.08
N THR A 454 -15.47 -1.59 -5.65
CA THR A 454 -16.68 -2.42 -5.73
C THR A 454 -16.57 -3.54 -6.77
N GLU A 455 -15.53 -3.48 -7.61
CA GLU A 455 -15.19 -4.48 -8.61
C GLU A 455 -13.69 -4.79 -8.53
N MET A 456 -13.29 -5.95 -9.05
CA MET A 456 -11.89 -6.37 -9.02
C MET A 456 -11.04 -5.47 -9.91
N GLN A 457 -10.12 -4.72 -9.30
CA GLN A 457 -9.14 -3.89 -10.00
C GLN A 457 -7.80 -4.62 -10.03
N THR A 458 -7.31 -4.95 -11.22
CA THR A 458 -6.00 -5.55 -11.42
C THR A 458 -4.99 -4.49 -11.87
N ILE A 459 -3.81 -4.52 -11.28
CA ILE A 459 -2.71 -3.58 -11.55
C ILE A 459 -1.51 -4.42 -11.99
N LEU A 460 -0.82 -3.98 -13.03
CA LEU A 460 0.39 -4.64 -13.53
C LEU A 460 1.62 -4.18 -12.74
N TRP A 461 2.66 -5.03 -12.72
CA TRP A 461 3.83 -4.90 -11.86
C TRP A 461 4.52 -3.52 -11.83
N ASP A 462 4.56 -2.80 -12.97
CA ASP A 462 5.18 -1.47 -13.10
C ASP A 462 4.23 -0.46 -13.77
N GLN A 463 2.93 -0.66 -13.59
CA GLN A 463 1.93 0.23 -14.19
C GLN A 463 2.14 1.67 -13.72
N PHE A 464 2.17 2.60 -14.67
CA PHE A 464 2.45 4.01 -14.38
C PHE A 464 1.36 4.61 -13.52
N TYR A 465 1.80 5.41 -12.54
CA TYR A 465 0.97 6.05 -11.53
C TYR A 465 -0.24 6.79 -12.11
N TYR A 466 -0.07 7.52 -13.21
CA TYR A 466 -1.16 8.28 -13.85
C TYR A 466 -2.29 7.39 -14.38
N SER A 467 -2.03 6.10 -14.63
CA SER A 467 -3.02 5.15 -15.12
C SER A 467 -3.73 4.36 -14.01
N ILE A 468 -3.41 4.62 -12.74
CA ILE A 468 -3.97 3.91 -11.58
C ILE A 468 -4.98 4.82 -10.88
N PHE A 469 -6.18 4.30 -10.64
CA PHE A 469 -7.20 5.04 -9.90
C PHE A 469 -6.79 5.29 -8.44
N ARG A 470 -6.99 6.52 -8.00
CA ARG A 470 -6.99 6.94 -6.60
C ARG A 470 -8.42 7.19 -6.16
N TYR A 471 -8.69 7.03 -4.88
CA TYR A 471 -10.04 7.06 -4.30
C TYR A 471 -10.12 8.18 -3.25
N PRO A 472 -10.16 9.46 -3.68
CA PRO A 472 -10.17 10.59 -2.78
C PRO A 472 -11.50 10.69 -2.01
N TYR A 473 -11.47 11.34 -0.86
CA TYR A 473 -12.60 11.46 0.05
C TYR A 473 -12.58 12.78 0.81
N MET A 474 -13.72 13.12 1.38
CA MET A 474 -13.93 14.24 2.29
C MET A 474 -14.41 13.73 3.65
N ILE A 475 -14.13 14.49 4.70
CA ILE A 475 -14.68 14.27 6.04
C ILE A 475 -15.15 15.58 6.68
N GLU A 476 -16.09 15.44 7.61
CA GLU A 476 -16.43 16.44 8.63
C GLU A 476 -16.28 15.74 9.99
N VAL A 477 -15.69 16.43 10.96
CA VAL A 477 -15.44 15.88 12.30
C VAL A 477 -16.22 16.71 13.32
N GLU A 478 -17.09 16.06 14.08
CA GLU A 478 -17.77 16.67 15.21
C GLU A 478 -17.00 16.35 16.50
N ASN A 479 -16.83 17.36 17.36
CA ASN A 479 -16.06 17.29 18.62
C ASN A 479 -14.57 16.96 18.44
N GLY A 480 -13.97 17.36 17.32
CA GLY A 480 -12.55 17.19 17.06
C GLY A 480 -12.15 17.77 15.72
N ALA A 481 -10.85 17.69 15.42
CA ALA A 481 -10.29 18.10 14.14
C ALA A 481 -9.21 17.12 13.69
N PRO A 482 -8.99 16.92 12.38
CA PRO A 482 -7.82 16.21 11.90
C PRO A 482 -6.54 16.96 12.26
N GLU A 483 -5.44 16.21 12.31
CA GLU A 483 -4.11 16.73 12.56
C GLU A 483 -3.77 17.93 11.68
N GLY A 484 -3.14 18.94 12.27
CA GLY A 484 -2.82 20.19 11.59
C GLY A 484 -3.82 21.30 11.85
N TYR A 485 -5.03 20.98 12.32
CA TYR A 485 -6.10 21.97 12.48
C TYR A 485 -6.55 22.20 13.93
N ASN A 486 -6.01 21.44 14.88
CA ASN A 486 -6.20 21.78 16.29
C ASN A 486 -5.43 23.07 16.64
N LYS A 487 -5.95 23.80 17.64
CA LYS A 487 -5.44 25.11 18.04
C LYS A 487 -3.92 25.09 18.27
N ASP A 488 -3.23 26.07 17.66
CA ASP A 488 -1.80 26.32 17.82
C ASP A 488 -0.89 25.14 17.43
N PHE A 489 -1.39 24.15 16.66
CA PHE A 489 -0.66 22.93 16.29
C PHE A 489 0.71 23.18 15.65
N TRP A 490 0.79 24.14 14.73
CA TRP A 490 2.02 24.46 14.00
C TRP A 490 2.96 25.38 14.80
N LYS A 491 2.49 25.97 15.89
CA LYS A 491 3.28 26.91 16.68
C LYS A 491 4.28 26.16 17.55
N PRO A 492 5.49 26.73 17.78
CA PRO A 492 6.44 26.16 18.71
C PRO A 492 5.85 26.06 20.12
N ALA A 493 6.09 24.95 20.81
CA ALA A 493 5.62 24.74 22.19
C ALA A 493 6.13 25.81 23.17
N ASN A 494 7.28 26.44 22.88
CA ASN A 494 7.80 27.59 23.62
C ASN A 494 7.99 28.78 22.68
N ALA A 495 7.14 29.81 22.83
CA ALA A 495 7.20 31.03 22.05
C ALA A 495 8.25 32.04 22.55
N SER A 496 9.00 31.73 23.62
CA SER A 496 10.11 32.57 24.08
C SER A 496 11.17 32.69 22.98
N GLY A 497 11.48 33.92 22.60
CA GLY A 497 12.37 34.21 21.48
C GLY A 497 11.68 34.32 20.12
N TYR A 498 10.36 34.18 20.03
CA TYR A 498 9.60 34.42 18.78
C TYR A 498 8.92 35.80 18.79
N LYS A 499 8.75 36.37 17.60
CA LYS A 499 7.99 37.60 17.36
C LYS A 499 7.13 37.42 16.11
N GLN A 500 5.99 38.10 16.06
CA GLN A 500 5.20 38.15 14.83
C GLN A 500 5.89 39.02 13.79
N HIS A 501 5.93 38.56 12.54
CA HIS A 501 6.44 39.34 11.42
C HIS A 501 5.45 40.46 11.08
N SER A 502 5.95 41.67 10.84
CA SER A 502 5.09 42.83 10.54
C SER A 502 4.32 42.71 9.24
N ASN A 503 4.82 41.89 8.31
CA ASN A 503 4.17 41.60 7.03
C ASN A 503 3.66 40.15 7.05
N GLY A 504 2.35 39.99 7.29
CA GLY A 504 1.63 38.71 7.31
C GLY A 504 1.30 38.13 8.70
N GLY A 505 2.08 38.45 9.74
CA GLY A 505 1.76 38.10 11.14
C GLY A 505 2.26 36.74 11.64
N GLY A 506 2.93 35.93 10.81
CA GLY A 506 3.51 34.65 11.20
C GLY A 506 4.66 34.75 12.21
N LEU A 507 5.01 33.64 12.85
CA LEU A 507 5.99 33.61 13.94
C LEU A 507 7.43 33.48 13.42
N VAL A 508 8.31 34.36 13.89
CA VAL A 508 9.74 34.39 13.54
C VAL A 508 10.60 34.31 14.80
N SER A 509 11.45 33.30 14.86
CA SER A 509 12.45 33.08 15.90
C SER A 509 13.56 34.14 15.85
N SER A 510 14.09 34.53 17.00
CA SER A 510 15.25 35.41 17.13
C SER A 510 16.54 34.84 16.51
N LYS A 511 16.53 33.55 16.14
CA LYS A 511 17.63 32.88 15.43
C LYS A 511 17.55 33.03 13.91
N ALA A 512 16.42 33.49 13.37
CA ALA A 512 16.22 33.72 11.96
C ALA A 512 16.53 35.18 11.58
N LYS A 513 16.89 35.40 10.32
CA LYS A 513 17.00 36.74 9.71
C LYS A 513 15.95 36.84 8.62
N VAL A 514 14.96 37.72 8.82
CA VAL A 514 13.84 37.90 7.89
C VAL A 514 13.71 39.38 7.58
N ASP A 515 13.79 39.74 6.30
CA ASP A 515 13.63 41.12 5.85
C ASP A 515 12.17 41.58 5.98
N ALA A 516 11.97 42.87 6.26
CA ALA A 516 10.62 43.44 6.42
C ALA A 516 9.74 43.32 5.16
N SER A 517 10.33 43.17 3.97
CA SER A 517 9.63 42.98 2.70
C SER A 517 9.07 41.57 2.50
N VAL A 518 9.59 40.57 3.22
CA VAL A 518 9.13 39.18 3.15
C VAL A 518 7.71 39.08 3.70
N TYR A 519 6.84 38.31 3.05
CA TYR A 519 5.53 37.98 3.61
C TYR A 519 5.64 36.67 4.41
N VAL A 520 5.22 36.69 5.68
CA VAL A 520 5.13 35.50 6.53
C VAL A 520 3.69 35.38 7.02
N GLY A 521 2.93 34.46 6.42
CA GLY A 521 1.51 34.23 6.69
C GLY A 521 1.23 33.87 8.15
N PRO A 522 -0.02 34.06 8.62
CA PRO A 522 -0.37 34.04 10.04
C PRO A 522 -0.08 32.70 10.73
N ASP A 523 -0.16 31.59 10.01
CA ASP A 523 0.08 30.24 10.53
C ASP A 523 1.47 29.69 10.17
N ALA A 524 2.27 30.43 9.40
CA ALA A 524 3.63 30.05 9.04
C ALA A 524 4.61 30.30 10.19
N VAL A 525 5.64 29.45 10.26
CA VAL A 525 6.65 29.49 11.33
C VAL A 525 8.06 29.46 10.78
N VAL A 526 8.86 30.45 11.16
CA VAL A 526 10.28 30.57 10.82
C VAL A 526 11.13 30.38 12.08
N ASN A 527 11.70 29.19 12.23
CA ASN A 527 12.56 28.81 13.37
C ASN A 527 14.03 29.24 13.15
N GLY A 528 14.48 29.37 11.90
CA GLY A 528 15.85 29.73 11.52
C GLY A 528 15.98 30.08 10.03
N GLY A 529 17.21 30.40 9.60
CA GLY A 529 17.52 30.72 8.19
C GLY A 529 17.65 32.22 7.87
N THR A 530 17.90 32.53 6.60
CA THR A 530 17.95 33.90 6.05
C THR A 530 16.92 34.03 4.93
N ILE A 531 15.92 34.89 5.12
CA ILE A 531 14.82 35.09 4.19
C ILE A 531 14.77 36.56 3.78
N SER A 532 14.85 36.84 2.48
CA SER A 532 15.00 38.19 1.93
C SER A 532 14.24 38.42 0.63
N GLY A 533 14.24 39.66 0.13
CA GLY A 533 13.56 40.03 -1.12
C GLY A 533 12.03 40.08 -0.97
N ASN A 534 11.31 39.59 -1.97
CA ASN A 534 9.85 39.49 -2.00
C ASN A 534 9.35 38.07 -1.69
N ALA A 535 10.18 37.23 -1.04
CA ALA A 535 9.81 35.87 -0.73
C ALA A 535 8.52 35.80 0.11
N ARG A 536 7.75 34.73 -0.09
CA ARG A 536 6.47 34.50 0.57
C ARG A 536 6.49 33.15 1.29
N ILE A 537 6.26 33.17 2.58
CA ILE A 537 6.06 31.97 3.42
C ILE A 537 4.59 31.96 3.81
N GLU A 538 3.82 31.02 3.27
CA GLU A 538 2.35 31.01 3.35
C GLU A 538 1.81 29.77 4.06
N ASP A 539 0.52 29.79 4.36
CA ASP A 539 -0.22 28.70 4.97
C ASP A 539 0.44 28.18 6.25
N PHE A 540 0.74 26.88 6.31
CA PHE A 540 1.35 26.18 7.43
C PHE A 540 2.84 25.85 7.18
N ALA A 541 3.50 26.58 6.28
CA ALA A 541 4.89 26.34 5.94
C ALA A 541 5.82 26.55 7.16
N VAL A 542 6.80 25.66 7.31
CA VAL A 542 7.78 25.70 8.41
C VAL A 542 9.20 25.80 7.87
N ILE A 543 9.92 26.84 8.31
CA ILE A 543 11.31 27.10 7.92
C ILE A 543 12.24 26.90 9.12
N ASN A 544 12.95 25.78 9.14
CA ASN A 544 13.95 25.46 10.16
C ASN A 544 15.34 26.05 9.86
N GLY A 545 15.65 26.32 8.59
CA GLY A 545 16.93 26.85 8.16
C GLY A 545 16.99 27.13 6.65
N GLY A 546 18.19 27.40 6.14
CA GLY A 546 18.42 27.68 4.71
C GLY A 546 18.36 29.17 4.33
N THR A 547 18.41 29.42 3.01
CA THR A 547 18.33 30.74 2.40
C THR A 547 17.14 30.80 1.44
N ILE A 548 16.22 31.74 1.65
CA ILE A 548 15.05 31.93 0.78
C ILE A 548 15.05 33.36 0.27
N SER A 549 15.05 33.59 -1.03
CA SER A 549 15.21 34.93 -1.60
C SER A 549 14.48 35.13 -2.93
N GLY A 550 14.56 36.32 -3.51
CA GLY A 550 13.87 36.65 -4.76
C GLY A 550 12.36 36.81 -4.55
N ASN A 551 11.55 36.23 -5.42
CA ASN A 551 10.10 36.12 -5.32
C ASN A 551 9.66 34.68 -4.94
N ALA A 552 10.57 33.88 -4.37
CA ALA A 552 10.32 32.48 -4.05
C ALA A 552 9.11 32.34 -3.11
N THR A 553 8.31 31.29 -3.33
CA THR A 553 7.13 30.99 -2.51
C THR A 553 7.27 29.62 -1.84
N VAL A 554 7.07 29.58 -0.53
CA VAL A 554 6.97 28.36 0.26
C VAL A 554 5.58 28.32 0.90
N ARG A 555 4.73 27.35 0.54
CA ARG A 555 3.30 27.32 0.92
C ARG A 555 2.78 25.92 1.24
N GLY A 556 1.51 25.80 1.59
CA GLY A 556 0.91 24.55 2.07
C GLY A 556 1.45 24.13 3.44
N ARG A 557 1.91 22.89 3.55
CA ARG A 557 2.56 22.30 4.74
C ARG A 557 4.05 22.03 4.51
N ALA A 558 4.63 22.74 3.54
CA ALA A 558 6.02 22.58 3.13
C ALA A 558 7.02 22.76 4.29
N LEU A 559 8.13 22.03 4.24
CA LEU A 559 9.21 22.09 5.23
C LEU A 559 10.53 22.45 4.58
N VAL A 560 11.24 23.43 5.14
CA VAL A 560 12.62 23.74 4.73
C VAL A 560 13.54 23.54 5.93
N THR A 561 14.50 22.62 5.83
CA THR A 561 15.49 22.41 6.90
C THR A 561 16.83 23.07 6.61
N ALA A 562 17.26 23.05 5.35
CA ALA A 562 18.45 23.74 4.85
C ALA A 562 18.33 23.95 3.33
N GLY A 563 19.40 24.42 2.68
CA GLY A 563 19.43 24.64 1.23
C GLY A 563 19.05 26.05 0.81
N THR A 564 18.82 26.23 -0.48
CA THR A 564 18.46 27.54 -1.09
C THR A 564 17.18 27.43 -1.91
N ILE A 565 16.28 28.39 -1.73
CA ILE A 565 15.14 28.62 -2.62
C ILE A 565 15.22 30.07 -3.12
N SER A 566 15.30 30.29 -4.43
CA SER A 566 15.50 31.64 -4.98
C SER A 566 14.70 31.90 -6.26
N ASP A 567 14.80 33.14 -6.76
CA ASP A 567 14.13 33.61 -7.98
C ASP A 567 12.61 33.49 -7.84
N ASP A 568 11.91 32.82 -8.76
CA ASP A 568 10.45 32.62 -8.75
C ASP A 568 10.08 31.17 -8.39
N ALA A 569 10.98 30.43 -7.73
CA ALA A 569 10.77 29.04 -7.39
C ALA A 569 9.65 28.83 -6.36
N VAL A 570 8.98 27.68 -6.44
CA VAL A 570 7.87 27.31 -5.56
C VAL A 570 8.13 25.97 -4.88
N LEU A 571 8.04 25.95 -3.56
CA LEU A 571 7.92 24.74 -2.74
C LEU A 571 6.53 24.72 -2.10
N GLU A 572 5.71 23.71 -2.38
CA GLU A 572 4.30 23.72 -2.00
C GLU A 572 3.77 22.36 -1.53
N GLU A 573 2.49 22.33 -1.19
CA GLU A 573 1.79 21.12 -0.75
C GLU A 573 2.46 20.52 0.50
N ASP A 574 2.86 19.25 0.47
CA ASP A 574 3.54 18.57 1.59
C ASP A 574 5.04 18.38 1.32
N ALA A 575 5.61 19.10 0.37
CA ALA A 575 6.98 18.90 -0.07
C ALA A 575 8.03 19.49 0.87
N TRP A 576 9.20 18.85 0.90
CA TRP A 576 10.29 19.18 1.79
C TRP A 576 11.57 19.50 1.02
N LEU A 577 12.24 20.57 1.43
CA LEU A 577 13.63 20.82 1.10
C LEU A 577 14.52 20.50 2.31
N VAL A 578 15.21 19.37 2.25
CA VAL A 578 16.16 18.97 3.29
C VAL A 578 17.51 19.64 3.06
N SER A 579 18.02 19.56 1.83
CA SER A 579 19.22 20.24 1.35
C SER A 579 19.20 20.33 -0.17
N GLY A 580 20.00 21.25 -0.74
CA GLY A 580 20.09 21.47 -2.18
C GLY A 580 19.61 22.86 -2.60
N THR A 581 19.18 22.98 -3.86
CA THR A 581 18.79 24.26 -4.47
C THR A 581 17.52 24.09 -5.29
N ILE A 582 16.54 24.98 -5.10
CA ILE A 582 15.37 25.14 -5.96
C ILE A 582 15.38 26.59 -6.46
N SER A 583 15.53 26.83 -7.75
CA SER A 583 15.71 28.20 -8.28
C SER A 583 15.13 28.38 -9.69
N GLY A 584 15.20 29.59 -10.26
CA GLY A 584 14.50 29.94 -11.50
C GLY A 584 12.98 29.95 -11.30
N HIS A 585 12.25 29.22 -12.14
CA HIS A 585 10.81 28.99 -12.06
C HIS A 585 10.46 27.55 -11.64
N ALA A 586 11.41 26.84 -11.00
CA ALA A 586 11.24 25.46 -10.62
C ALA A 586 10.10 25.27 -9.61
N LYS A 587 9.40 24.13 -9.70
CA LYS A 587 8.29 23.80 -8.79
C LYS A 587 8.47 22.43 -8.15
N VAL A 588 8.35 22.38 -6.83
CA VAL A 588 8.41 21.14 -6.06
C VAL A 588 7.17 21.05 -5.18
N GLY A 589 6.39 19.97 -5.34
CA GLY A 589 5.13 19.75 -4.64
C GLY A 589 4.89 18.28 -4.32
N ALA A 590 3.63 17.92 -4.15
CA ALA A 590 3.11 16.66 -3.61
C ALA A 590 3.76 16.32 -2.27
N ILE A 591 4.36 15.14 -2.14
CA ILE A 591 5.06 14.68 -0.93
C ILE A 591 6.56 14.53 -1.22
N SER A 592 7.08 15.33 -2.15
CA SER A 592 8.47 15.24 -2.60
C SER A 592 9.44 15.64 -1.49
N ILE A 593 10.52 14.87 -1.33
CA ILE A 593 11.60 15.18 -0.38
C ILE A 593 12.88 15.42 -1.17
N ILE A 594 13.42 16.64 -1.14
CA ILE A 594 14.61 17.04 -1.89
C ILE A 594 15.84 17.00 -0.98
N VAL A 595 16.85 16.22 -1.37
CA VAL A 595 18.10 16.02 -0.61
C VAL A 595 19.28 16.18 -1.55
N ASN A 596 20.22 17.07 -1.27
CA ASN A 596 21.44 17.31 -2.07
C ASN A 596 21.16 17.44 -3.58
N THR A 597 20.00 17.98 -3.94
CA THR A 597 19.49 17.99 -5.32
C THR A 597 19.33 19.42 -5.80
N THR A 598 19.61 19.65 -7.07
CA THR A 598 19.40 20.93 -7.75
C THR A 598 18.20 20.82 -8.69
N VAL A 599 17.21 21.69 -8.53
CA VAL A 599 16.04 21.83 -9.42
C VAL A 599 15.98 23.29 -9.89
N THR A 600 16.24 23.54 -11.17
CA THR A 600 16.37 24.89 -11.74
C THR A 600 15.45 25.09 -12.95
N ASP A 601 15.49 26.30 -13.52
CA ASP A 601 14.73 26.69 -14.72
C ASP A 601 13.23 26.45 -14.55
N TYR A 602 12.60 25.63 -15.37
CA TYR A 602 11.17 25.28 -15.29
C TYR A 602 10.96 23.82 -14.87
N ALA A 603 11.97 23.17 -14.29
CA ALA A 603 11.87 21.78 -13.89
C ALA A 603 10.87 21.59 -12.74
N GLN A 604 10.21 20.43 -12.70
CA GLN A 604 9.16 20.14 -11.74
C GLN A 604 9.32 18.78 -11.06
N VAL A 605 9.03 18.71 -9.76
CA VAL A 605 9.06 17.46 -8.98
C VAL A 605 7.79 17.37 -8.15
N TYR A 606 6.88 16.46 -8.51
CA TYR A 606 5.63 16.21 -7.79
C TYR A 606 5.48 14.70 -7.57
N GLY A 607 6.31 14.20 -6.66
CA GLY A 607 6.46 12.80 -6.37
C GLY A 607 5.66 12.31 -5.18
N VAL A 608 5.32 11.03 -5.26
CA VAL A 608 5.02 10.16 -4.13
C VAL A 608 6.14 9.11 -4.10
N MET A 609 7.34 9.57 -3.78
CA MET A 609 8.56 8.80 -4.01
C MET A 609 9.54 8.95 -2.86
N TRP A 610 10.54 8.07 -2.89
CA TRP A 610 11.73 8.20 -2.07
C TRP A 610 12.42 9.54 -2.32
N ALA A 611 13.20 9.98 -1.33
CA ALA A 611 13.88 11.26 -1.42
C ALA A 611 14.66 11.40 -2.75
N VAL A 612 14.47 12.53 -3.41
CA VAL A 612 15.23 12.90 -4.60
C VAL A 612 16.62 13.32 -4.15
N ASN A 613 17.51 12.33 -4.10
CA ASN A 613 18.84 12.48 -3.51
C ASN A 613 19.94 12.59 -4.58
N GLY A 614 20.72 13.66 -4.52
CA GLY A 614 21.92 13.83 -5.35
C GLY A 614 21.62 13.98 -6.84
N LYS A 615 20.46 14.52 -7.21
CA LYS A 615 20.02 14.66 -8.61
C LYS A 615 20.20 16.09 -9.12
N LYS A 616 20.18 16.24 -10.45
CA LYS A 616 20.16 17.54 -11.13
C LYS A 616 19.03 17.56 -12.14
N LEU A 617 18.14 18.54 -11.99
CA LEU A 617 17.01 18.77 -12.85
C LEU A 617 17.02 20.22 -13.30
N SER A 618 16.88 20.43 -14.60
CA SER A 618 16.91 21.75 -15.23
C SER A 618 15.99 21.78 -16.46
N GLY A 619 15.95 22.89 -17.20
CA GLY A 619 15.10 23.06 -18.36
C GLY A 619 13.63 22.84 -18.05
N THR A 620 13.00 21.83 -18.67
CA THR A 620 11.56 21.51 -18.52
C THR A 620 11.31 20.11 -17.99
N ALA A 621 12.34 19.48 -17.41
CA ALA A 621 12.27 18.13 -16.87
C ALA A 621 11.21 17.98 -15.77
N GLN A 622 10.51 16.85 -15.74
CA GLN A 622 9.50 16.58 -14.73
C GLN A 622 9.60 15.17 -14.18
N LEU A 623 9.59 15.04 -12.85
CA LEU A 623 9.42 13.78 -12.12
C LEU A 623 8.07 13.80 -11.43
N ARG A 624 7.28 12.74 -11.60
CA ARG A 624 5.87 12.71 -11.19
C ARG A 624 5.46 11.38 -10.56
N GLY A 625 4.48 11.45 -9.68
CA GLY A 625 3.78 10.28 -9.12
C GLY A 625 4.70 9.34 -8.35
N ASP A 626 4.33 8.08 -8.32
CA ASP A 626 5.17 7.00 -7.79
C ASP A 626 6.35 6.74 -8.74
N LEU A 627 7.57 7.18 -8.37
CA LEU A 627 8.77 7.12 -9.20
C LEU A 627 10.02 6.64 -8.46
N GLU A 628 10.84 5.81 -9.12
CA GLU A 628 12.20 5.45 -8.69
C GLU A 628 13.22 6.20 -9.51
N ASN A 629 14.00 7.03 -8.84
CA ASN A 629 14.98 7.93 -9.43
C ASN A 629 16.38 7.30 -9.50
N ASN A 630 16.50 6.19 -10.22
CA ASN A 630 17.73 5.39 -10.38
C ASN A 630 18.73 5.96 -11.42
N PHE A 631 18.43 7.12 -12.00
CA PHE A 631 19.31 7.80 -12.94
C PHE A 631 20.43 8.59 -12.24
N THR A 632 21.54 8.81 -12.94
CA THR A 632 22.71 9.55 -12.45
C THR A 632 22.96 10.85 -13.21
N LYS A 633 22.45 10.94 -14.44
CA LYS A 633 22.64 12.10 -15.32
C LYS A 633 21.74 13.27 -14.95
N GLU A 634 22.12 14.46 -15.40
CA GLU A 634 21.23 15.62 -15.36
C GLU A 634 20.04 15.41 -16.29
N LEU A 635 18.85 15.70 -15.79
CA LEU A 635 17.60 15.62 -16.54
C LEU A 635 17.15 17.03 -16.93
N THR A 636 17.13 17.32 -18.24
CA THR A 636 16.86 18.68 -18.76
C THR A 636 15.50 18.84 -19.43
N LYS A 637 14.82 17.73 -19.75
CA LYS A 637 13.51 17.67 -20.41
C LYS A 637 12.85 16.31 -20.18
N GLY A 638 11.58 16.17 -20.57
CA GLY A 638 10.82 14.92 -20.46
C GLY A 638 9.93 14.89 -19.22
N VAL A 639 8.93 14.00 -19.22
CA VAL A 639 8.04 13.78 -18.08
C VAL A 639 8.05 12.30 -17.71
N PHE A 640 8.58 11.97 -16.54
CA PHE A 640 8.85 10.59 -16.14
C PHE A 640 8.02 10.15 -14.93
N TYR A 641 7.69 8.85 -14.93
CA TYR A 641 6.92 8.12 -13.92
C TYR A 641 7.54 6.73 -13.73
N GLY A 642 7.23 6.04 -12.63
CA GLY A 642 7.66 4.65 -12.43
C GLY A 642 9.17 4.53 -12.25
N MET A 643 9.77 3.42 -12.66
CA MET A 643 11.22 3.24 -12.56
C MET A 643 11.94 4.02 -13.67
N VAL A 644 12.94 4.84 -13.31
CA VAL A 644 13.68 5.67 -14.26
C VAL A 644 15.18 5.51 -14.06
N ASP A 645 15.88 5.04 -15.10
CA ASP A 645 17.34 4.92 -15.16
C ASP A 645 17.95 5.74 -16.31
N ASP A 646 19.28 5.75 -16.40
CA ASP A 646 20.03 6.51 -17.42
C ASP A 646 19.72 6.08 -18.87
N GLY A 647 19.30 4.84 -19.08
CA GLY A 647 18.90 4.31 -20.38
C GLY A 647 17.54 4.83 -20.84
N MET A 648 16.67 5.18 -19.89
CA MET A 648 15.31 5.66 -20.17
C MET A 648 15.25 7.14 -20.53
N LEU A 649 16.25 7.94 -20.15
CA LEU A 649 16.21 9.41 -20.28
C LEU A 649 16.09 9.94 -21.71
N ASN A 650 16.42 9.12 -22.71
CA ASN A 650 16.30 9.46 -24.14
C ASN A 650 15.22 8.64 -24.87
N ASN A 651 14.47 7.81 -24.14
CA ASN A 651 13.48 6.92 -24.72
C ASN A 651 12.08 7.57 -24.65
N ALA A 652 11.49 7.82 -25.81
CA ALA A 652 10.18 8.47 -25.92
C ALA A 652 9.06 7.72 -25.18
N ASN A 653 9.16 6.39 -25.10
CA ASN A 653 8.14 5.58 -24.44
C ASN A 653 8.10 5.77 -22.91
N TYR A 654 9.24 6.13 -22.32
CA TYR A 654 9.35 6.45 -20.89
C TYR A 654 9.19 7.94 -20.59
N GLY A 655 8.83 8.74 -21.60
CA GLY A 655 8.48 10.15 -21.44
C GLY A 655 9.56 11.16 -21.83
N ALA A 656 10.68 10.74 -22.43
CA ALA A 656 11.78 11.63 -22.81
C ALA A 656 11.40 12.77 -23.78
N ASN A 657 10.31 12.57 -24.55
CA ASN A 657 9.80 13.55 -25.50
C ASN A 657 8.54 14.29 -25.00
N LEU A 658 8.06 13.97 -23.80
CA LEU A 658 6.89 14.64 -23.23
C LEU A 658 7.28 16.02 -22.67
N THR A 659 6.41 17.00 -22.91
CA THR A 659 6.49 18.34 -22.30
C THR A 659 5.34 18.59 -21.33
N THR A 660 4.28 17.79 -21.42
CA THR A 660 3.08 17.86 -20.59
C THR A 660 2.83 16.48 -19.97
N PRO A 661 2.48 16.42 -18.67
CA PRO A 661 2.00 15.19 -18.05
C PRO A 661 0.87 14.52 -18.84
N PRO A 662 0.87 13.19 -18.99
CA PRO A 662 -0.32 12.45 -19.39
C PRO A 662 -1.48 12.76 -18.44
N THR A 663 -2.71 12.79 -18.96
CA THR A 663 -3.90 12.96 -18.13
C THR A 663 -4.05 11.76 -17.18
N ASP A 664 -4.15 12.05 -15.88
CA ASP A 664 -4.40 11.04 -14.86
C ASP A 664 -5.77 10.39 -15.06
N ALA A 665 -5.86 9.06 -14.88
CA ALA A 665 -7.09 8.28 -14.88
C ALA A 665 -8.10 8.75 -13.83
N THR A 666 -7.58 9.27 -12.70
CA THR A 666 -8.39 9.82 -11.61
C THR A 666 -8.86 11.23 -11.95
N ALA A 667 -10.13 11.53 -11.67
CA ALA A 667 -10.68 12.89 -11.83
C ALA A 667 -10.01 13.91 -10.89
N SER A 668 -9.99 15.18 -11.31
CA SER A 668 -9.57 16.29 -10.44
C SER A 668 -10.52 16.41 -9.23
N ILE A 669 -9.97 16.84 -8.10
CA ILE A 669 -10.71 17.09 -6.86
C ILE A 669 -11.01 18.58 -6.64
N GLU A 670 -10.61 19.47 -7.55
CA GLU A 670 -10.79 20.92 -7.42
C GLU A 670 -12.27 21.31 -7.29
N ASP A 671 -13.16 20.59 -7.96
CA ASP A 671 -14.61 20.80 -7.94
C ASP A 671 -15.34 19.84 -6.96
N ALA A 672 -14.62 19.26 -6.00
CA ALA A 672 -15.23 18.33 -5.05
C ALA A 672 -16.21 19.05 -4.12
N GLU A 673 -17.48 18.64 -4.18
CA GLU A 673 -18.55 19.21 -3.35
C GLU A 673 -19.03 18.24 -2.29
N TRP A 674 -19.25 18.76 -1.08
CA TRP A 674 -19.87 18.00 0.00
C TRP A 674 -21.32 17.66 -0.32
N TYR A 675 -21.72 16.39 -0.12
CA TYR A 675 -23.09 15.93 -0.34
C TYR A 675 -23.70 15.31 0.93
N THR A 676 -25.02 15.41 1.05
CA THR A 676 -25.78 14.82 2.17
C THR A 676 -26.06 13.35 1.93
N VAL A 677 -26.03 12.55 2.99
CA VAL A 677 -26.46 11.14 2.99
C VAL A 677 -27.60 10.91 3.97
N ALA A 678 -28.26 9.75 3.90
CA ALA A 678 -29.40 9.44 4.78
C ALA A 678 -29.04 9.54 6.28
N ASP A 679 -27.83 9.14 6.65
CA ASP A 679 -27.30 9.19 8.03
C ASP A 679 -27.25 10.63 8.60
N ASP A 680 -27.27 11.67 7.77
CA ASP A 680 -27.26 13.06 8.26
C ASP A 680 -28.61 13.48 8.84
N SER A 681 -29.68 12.77 8.50
CA SER A 681 -31.04 13.07 8.96
C SER A 681 -31.45 12.36 10.24
N THR A 682 -30.63 11.41 10.71
CA THR A 682 -30.93 10.60 11.91
C THR A 682 -30.34 11.16 13.20
N SER A 683 -29.55 12.24 13.13
CA SER A 683 -29.02 12.97 14.30
C SER A 683 -29.97 14.07 14.79
N VAL A 684 -31.21 13.72 15.14
CA VAL A 684 -32.04 14.61 15.98
C VAL A 684 -31.60 14.41 17.42
N GLY A 685 -31.05 15.46 18.04
CA GLY A 685 -30.50 15.42 19.39
C GLY A 685 -31.51 15.05 20.50
N PRO A 686 -31.04 14.79 21.73
CA PRO A 686 -31.90 14.48 22.86
C PRO A 686 -32.61 15.76 23.30
N GLY A 687 -33.77 16.04 22.70
CA GLY A 687 -34.55 17.23 23.02
C GLY A 687 -35.55 17.61 21.94
N ASP A 688 -36.42 16.69 21.54
CA ASP A 688 -37.70 17.10 20.96
C ASP A 688 -38.78 16.07 21.33
N ASP A 689 -39.22 16.15 22.59
CA ASP A 689 -40.55 15.69 22.94
C ASP A 689 -41.53 16.78 22.52
N SER A 690 -42.02 16.72 21.28
CA SER A 690 -43.26 17.40 20.95
C SER A 690 -44.06 16.63 19.90
N THR A 691 -45.03 15.89 20.41
CA THR A 691 -46.30 15.61 19.74
C THR A 691 -46.90 16.90 19.19
N THR A 692 -46.54 17.28 17.96
CA THR A 692 -47.30 18.30 17.22
C THR A 692 -47.22 18.03 15.72
N ILE A 693 -48.25 17.35 15.23
CA ILE A 693 -48.62 17.33 13.81
C ILE A 693 -48.96 18.78 13.44
N ASN A 694 -48.16 19.42 12.60
CA ASN A 694 -48.53 20.67 11.95
C ASN A 694 -48.50 20.48 10.42
N PRO A 695 -49.66 20.48 9.74
CA PRO A 695 -49.76 20.18 8.32
C PRO A 695 -49.68 21.47 7.51
N VAL A 696 -48.47 21.92 7.13
CA VAL A 696 -48.33 22.93 6.06
C VAL A 696 -47.09 22.63 5.21
N LEU A 697 -47.24 21.71 4.27
CA LEU A 697 -46.37 21.62 3.09
C LEU A 697 -47.11 22.21 1.90
N THR A 698 -47.03 23.53 1.74
CA THR A 698 -47.36 24.19 0.47
C THR A 698 -46.09 24.40 -0.34
N GLY A 699 -45.95 23.55 -1.36
CA GLY A 699 -45.42 23.99 -2.66
C GLY A 699 -43.92 23.91 -2.89
N LYS A 700 -43.39 22.70 -3.17
CA LYS A 700 -42.47 22.51 -4.31
C LYS A 700 -42.86 21.24 -5.06
N ARG A 701 -43.16 21.41 -6.35
CA ARG A 701 -43.63 20.38 -7.28
C ARG A 701 -42.56 19.29 -7.42
N ALA A 702 -42.95 18.04 -7.21
CA ALA A 702 -42.16 16.89 -7.65
C ALA A 702 -42.15 16.86 -9.19
N MET A 703 -40.96 16.91 -9.79
CA MET A 703 -40.79 16.51 -11.18
C MET A 703 -41.01 15.00 -11.28
N ASP A 704 -41.91 14.62 -12.17
CA ASP A 704 -42.44 13.27 -12.40
C ASP A 704 -41.31 12.34 -12.90
N SER A 705 -40.81 11.45 -12.04
CA SER A 705 -39.84 10.41 -12.41
C SER A 705 -40.58 9.25 -13.07
N GLN A 706 -40.51 9.16 -14.40
CA GLN A 706 -41.10 8.07 -15.20
C GLN A 706 -40.34 6.73 -15.11
N LYS A 707 -39.42 6.54 -14.15
CA LYS A 707 -38.59 5.32 -14.07
C LYS A 707 -39.33 4.18 -13.33
N PRO A 708 -39.29 2.93 -13.84
CA PRO A 708 -39.81 1.77 -13.12
C PRO A 708 -39.14 1.61 -11.76
N ARG A 709 -39.91 1.36 -10.70
CA ARG A 709 -39.38 1.07 -9.36
C ARG A 709 -39.74 -0.34 -8.93
N LEU A 710 -38.75 -1.07 -8.46
CA LEU A 710 -38.89 -2.37 -7.84
C LEU A 710 -39.25 -2.20 -6.36
N TYR A 711 -40.21 -2.96 -5.87
CA TYR A 711 -40.56 -2.96 -4.45
C TYR A 711 -41.07 -4.34 -4.04
N PHE A 712 -40.88 -4.67 -2.77
CA PHE A 712 -41.39 -5.89 -2.16
C PHE A 712 -42.69 -5.59 -1.42
N ASP A 713 -43.76 -6.32 -1.74
CA ASP A 713 -45.00 -6.25 -0.98
C ASP A 713 -44.97 -7.29 0.13
N SER A 714 -44.95 -6.82 1.38
CA SER A 714 -44.88 -7.69 2.56
C SER A 714 -46.15 -8.48 2.82
N LYS A 715 -47.32 -8.02 2.37
CA LYS A 715 -48.58 -8.77 2.50
C LYS A 715 -48.68 -9.88 1.47
N GLU A 716 -48.19 -9.64 0.25
CA GLU A 716 -48.24 -10.61 -0.84
C GLU A 716 -46.97 -11.47 -0.96
N GLN A 717 -45.94 -11.20 -0.14
CA GLN A 717 -44.65 -11.88 -0.14
C GLN A 717 -44.08 -12.01 -1.56
N SER A 718 -44.09 -10.91 -2.30
CA SER A 718 -43.74 -10.91 -3.73
C SER A 718 -43.15 -9.60 -4.18
N LEU A 719 -42.30 -9.69 -5.20
CA LEU A 719 -41.62 -8.56 -5.81
C LEU A 719 -42.50 -7.98 -6.94
N PHE A 720 -42.58 -6.66 -7.01
CA PHE A 720 -43.38 -5.94 -7.98
C PHE A 720 -42.59 -4.81 -8.63
N VAL A 721 -42.96 -4.50 -9.87
CA VAL A 721 -42.51 -3.29 -10.57
C VAL A 721 -43.71 -2.35 -10.72
N ARG A 722 -43.54 -1.10 -10.28
CA ARG A 722 -44.51 -0.01 -10.52
C ARG A 722 -44.05 0.84 -11.68
N VAL A 723 -44.97 1.13 -12.60
CA VAL A 723 -44.75 2.03 -13.73
C VAL A 723 -45.92 3.00 -13.83
N LYS A 724 -45.64 4.29 -13.93
CA LYS A 724 -46.66 5.33 -14.13
C LYS A 724 -46.75 5.66 -15.61
N LYS A 725 -47.89 5.36 -16.25
CA LYS A 725 -48.14 5.64 -17.67
C LYS A 725 -49.44 6.41 -17.81
N ASN A 726 -49.41 7.56 -18.47
CA ASN A 726 -50.57 8.44 -18.69
C ASN A 726 -51.31 8.79 -17.38
N GLY A 727 -50.58 9.14 -16.33
CA GLY A 727 -51.14 9.51 -15.02
C GLY A 727 -51.73 8.35 -14.21
N ARG A 728 -51.67 7.11 -14.71
CA ARG A 728 -52.16 5.90 -14.03
C ARG A 728 -50.99 5.00 -13.64
N GLU A 729 -51.00 4.50 -12.41
CA GLU A 729 -49.97 3.59 -11.90
C GLU A 729 -50.35 2.14 -12.23
N TYR A 730 -49.41 1.41 -12.83
CA TYR A 730 -49.53 -0.01 -13.16
C TYR A 730 -48.57 -0.80 -12.27
N ARG A 731 -49.07 -1.89 -11.69
CA ARG A 731 -48.34 -2.82 -10.82
C ARG A 731 -48.18 -4.15 -11.53
N TYR A 732 -46.94 -4.57 -11.78
CA TYR A 732 -46.60 -5.87 -12.38
C TYR A 732 -45.94 -6.76 -11.35
N ARG A 733 -46.46 -7.97 -11.12
CA ARG A 733 -45.80 -8.99 -10.28
C ARG A 733 -44.63 -9.59 -11.04
N VAL A 734 -43.47 -9.67 -10.41
CA VAL A 734 -42.31 -10.36 -10.99
C VAL A 734 -42.46 -11.86 -10.72
N SER A 735 -42.60 -12.66 -11.77
CA SER A 735 -42.61 -14.11 -11.68
C SER A 735 -41.39 -14.67 -12.42
N GLY A 736 -40.43 -15.23 -11.69
CA GLY A 736 -39.35 -16.01 -12.29
C GLY A 736 -39.79 -17.46 -12.49
N ARG A 737 -39.64 -18.00 -13.70
CA ARG A 737 -39.44 -19.45 -13.90
C ARG A 737 -37.94 -19.66 -14.02
N LEU A 738 -37.38 -20.52 -13.16
CA LEU A 738 -36.06 -21.08 -13.37
C LEU A 738 -36.13 -21.91 -14.67
N ASN A 739 -35.42 -21.46 -15.70
CA ASN A 739 -35.05 -22.29 -16.85
C ASN A 739 -33.55 -22.54 -16.76
#